data_AF-A0AAN8PEI5-F1
#
_entry.id   AF-A0AAN8PEI5-F1
#
_cell.length_a   1.000
_cell.length_b   1.000
_cell.length_c   1.000
_cell.angle_alpha   90.00
_cell.angle_beta   90.00
_cell.angle_gamma   90.00
#
_symmetry.space_group_name_H-M   'P 1'
#
loop_
_entity.id
_entity.type
_entity.pdbx_description
1 polymer ?
#
loop_
_entity_poly.entity_id
_entity_poly.type
_entity_poly.pdbx_seq_one_letter_code
_entity_poly.pdbx_strand_id
1 'polypeptide(L)'
;MEKAHHVEDVHRNSKDVREPFVPLVIIQFASSTKQAAITWMIAKLQASRHEGGAELTVQTMVMPHSDENKEDENSMETMLYIGANTNRLLLAAEMMEMKKLHVDGHMREVVIHDLQSFQGSDDLSTFFTKGEKQKILLHEIEGVRAEPLDTNIPGYEQIKLYPGKSILKKYLSRGLVLQFYPLHDEEEIKRLGDEWYQYQKVFSEQPLDKIRNYFGEKIAIYFAFLGIYTVALFPPALIGIIYLVTFWKSVYREAIFAVFNLIWSTLLLEAWKRYSSELSYKWGTLNSSSALKIDEPRADYSGDLGRNPVTGNPEPVYPKWKRSCRFYLVSVPIISICLIVAFVVMLLYFWMQAWADSVYHSSGERWLYLPILYTPTIVYSVAIFLMNTVYRMIAKELNDFENHRLESSHENHFILKLVLFDFVNCFMSLFYVAFYLQDRTLLRSHLACLLITSQLIGQVQEAMVPYFFFKRRETQLAEAMKKSDNLKQLDGRAEIDKTIQKQAVLEGTMSVYEGTMDDYLELFLQFGYVFLFSSAFPLAALWALLNNVTEIRTDAFKMCRVYQRPFCESASNIGAWQVAFEVIGLISVITNTALIGMDPTVQKLLPSDMSAVNIVLIFVIVEHVVLAIKGAVAYFIPDMPKWVQIELAREDYQSKQALQKERLQAANRKRQELHEISRPRMSSRSTEI
;
A
#
# COMPACT_ATOMS: atom_id res chain seq x y z
N MET A 1 -27.83 -46.61 0.01
CA MET A 1 -27.89 -46.38 1.46
C MET A 1 -26.64 -46.84 2.23
N GLU A 2 -25.55 -47.24 1.56
CA GLU A 2 -24.27 -47.62 2.21
C GLU A 2 -23.12 -46.61 2.01
N LYS A 3 -23.38 -45.43 1.43
CA LYS A 3 -22.39 -44.36 1.25
C LYS A 3 -22.56 -43.15 2.19
N ALA A 4 -23.52 -43.21 3.10
CA ALA A 4 -23.79 -42.13 4.06
C ALA A 4 -23.08 -42.32 5.41
N HIS A 5 -22.56 -43.53 5.72
CA HIS A 5 -21.94 -43.81 7.02
C HIS A 5 -20.46 -43.46 7.12
N HIS A 6 -19.76 -43.14 6.03
CA HIS A 6 -18.33 -42.79 6.11
C HIS A 6 -18.06 -41.31 6.43
N VAL A 7 -19.08 -40.45 6.43
CA VAL A 7 -18.95 -39.02 6.79
C VAL A 7 -19.14 -38.80 8.30
N GLU A 8 -19.88 -39.67 8.99
CA GLU A 8 -20.07 -39.55 10.45
C GLU A 8 -18.92 -40.15 11.28
N ASP A 9 -18.15 -41.11 10.74
CA ASP A 9 -17.07 -41.77 11.48
C ASP A 9 -15.75 -40.97 11.54
N VAL A 10 -15.56 -39.98 10.66
CA VAL A 10 -14.46 -39.01 10.80
C VAL A 10 -14.73 -38.02 11.94
N HIS A 11 -16.01 -37.84 12.32
CA HIS A 11 -16.42 -36.92 13.38
C HIS A 11 -16.37 -37.51 14.79
N ARG A 12 -16.21 -38.83 14.95
CA ARG A 12 -16.27 -39.50 16.26
C ARG A 12 -14.94 -40.00 16.83
N ASN A 13 -13.86 -40.05 16.03
CA ASN A 13 -12.57 -40.57 16.48
C ASN A 13 -11.46 -39.53 16.73
N SER A 14 -11.72 -38.22 16.60
CA SER A 14 -10.82 -37.19 17.12
C SER A 14 -11.11 -36.93 18.61
N LYS A 15 -10.78 -37.89 19.48
CA LYS A 15 -10.59 -37.58 20.90
C LYS A 15 -9.40 -36.62 21.02
N ASP A 16 -9.71 -35.34 21.21
CA ASP A 16 -8.91 -34.30 21.89
C ASP A 16 -7.38 -34.45 21.84
N VAL A 17 -6.78 -34.41 20.64
CA VAL A 17 -5.47 -33.75 20.52
C VAL A 17 -5.79 -32.29 20.24
N ARG A 18 -5.96 -31.49 21.30
CA ARG A 18 -6.13 -30.05 21.15
C ARG A 18 -4.88 -29.54 20.44
N GLU A 19 -5.05 -29.00 19.23
CA GLU A 19 -3.97 -28.30 18.53
C GLU A 19 -3.36 -27.25 19.50
N PRO A 20 -2.03 -27.13 19.54
CA PRO A 20 -1.40 -26.15 20.41
C PRO A 20 -1.84 -24.74 19.99
N PHE A 21 -2.23 -23.91 20.97
CA PHE A 21 -2.61 -22.53 20.71
C PHE A 21 -1.41 -21.76 20.17
N VAL A 22 -1.53 -21.23 18.96
CA VAL A 22 -0.52 -20.36 18.34
C VAL A 22 -1.10 -18.95 18.25
N PRO A 23 -0.56 -17.98 19.02
CA PRO A 23 -0.99 -16.60 18.88
C PRO A 23 -0.49 -16.01 17.57
N LEU A 24 -1.41 -15.39 16.84
CA LEU A 24 -1.13 -14.81 15.53
C LEU A 24 -1.33 -13.30 15.52
N VAL A 25 -2.29 -12.80 16.31
CA VAL A 25 -2.69 -11.39 16.35
C VAL A 25 -2.90 -10.95 17.79
N ILE A 26 -2.52 -9.69 18.08
CA ILE A 26 -2.66 -9.06 19.39
C ILE A 26 -3.67 -7.91 19.34
N ILE A 27 -4.53 -7.81 20.36
CA ILE A 27 -5.33 -6.62 20.65
C ILE A 27 -4.87 -6.04 21.99
N GLN A 28 -4.38 -4.80 21.99
CA GLN A 28 -4.00 -4.07 23.19
C GLN A 28 -5.07 -3.05 23.57
N PHE A 29 -5.63 -3.18 24.78
CA PHE A 29 -6.63 -2.25 25.30
C PHE A 29 -6.00 -1.07 26.03
N ALA A 30 -6.68 0.07 26.00
CA ALA A 30 -6.30 1.19 26.86
C ALA A 30 -6.53 0.82 28.33
N SER A 31 -5.63 1.27 29.22
CA SER A 31 -5.75 1.04 30.67
C SER A 31 -7.04 1.60 31.28
N SER A 32 -7.66 2.60 30.62
CA SER A 32 -8.96 3.17 31.00
C SER A 32 -10.16 2.30 30.59
N THR A 33 -9.95 1.21 29.84
CA THR A 33 -11.06 0.42 29.30
C THR A 33 -11.72 -0.42 30.39
N LYS A 34 -13.03 -0.22 30.58
CA LYS A 34 -13.82 -1.00 31.54
C LYS A 34 -13.78 -2.50 31.23
N GLN A 35 -13.60 -3.32 32.27
CA GLN A 35 -13.55 -4.78 32.16
C GLN A 35 -14.77 -5.39 31.47
N ALA A 36 -15.96 -4.84 31.69
CA ALA A 36 -17.20 -5.29 31.03
C ALA A 36 -17.11 -5.21 29.49
N ALA A 37 -16.48 -4.16 28.95
CA ALA A 37 -16.28 -3.99 27.51
C ALA A 37 -15.27 -5.02 26.96
N ILE A 38 -14.24 -5.35 27.74
CA ILE A 38 -13.21 -6.33 27.37
C ILE A 38 -13.82 -7.73 27.37
N THR A 39 -14.50 -8.12 28.45
CA THR A 39 -15.15 -9.44 28.57
C THR A 39 -16.20 -9.64 27.49
N TRP A 40 -16.97 -8.61 27.14
CA TRP A 40 -17.95 -8.69 26.05
C TRP A 40 -17.27 -8.88 24.69
N MET A 41 -16.16 -8.19 24.42
CA MET A 41 -15.41 -8.40 23.18
C MET A 41 -14.82 -9.81 23.09
N ILE A 42 -14.28 -10.34 24.19
CA ILE A 42 -13.81 -11.74 24.25
C ILE A 42 -14.96 -12.70 23.95
N ALA A 43 -16.13 -12.50 24.58
CA ALA A 43 -17.30 -13.33 24.37
C ALA A 43 -17.75 -13.32 22.89
N LYS A 44 -17.77 -12.14 22.24
CA LYS A 44 -18.10 -12.03 20.81
C LYS A 44 -17.07 -12.70 19.90
N LEU A 45 -15.77 -12.62 20.23
CA LEU A 45 -14.72 -13.28 19.45
C LEU A 45 -14.79 -14.82 19.57
N GLN A 46 -15.13 -15.34 20.75
CA GLN A 46 -15.23 -16.77 21.03
C GLN A 46 -16.57 -17.40 20.64
N ALA A 47 -17.65 -16.60 20.58
CA ALA A 47 -18.99 -17.08 20.25
C ALA A 47 -19.06 -17.71 18.86
N SER A 48 -20.07 -18.58 18.67
CA SER A 48 -20.29 -19.26 17.40
C SER A 48 -20.67 -18.29 16.30
N ARG A 49 -20.41 -18.64 15.04
CA ARG A 49 -20.80 -17.78 13.90
C ARG A 49 -22.32 -17.63 13.81
N HIS A 50 -23.07 -18.64 14.25
CA HIS A 50 -24.53 -18.63 14.31
C HIS A 50 -25.07 -17.58 15.30
N GLU A 51 -24.29 -17.24 16.32
CA GLU A 51 -24.58 -16.21 17.33
C GLU A 51 -23.89 -14.87 17.00
N GLY A 52 -23.46 -14.69 15.74
CA GLY A 52 -22.78 -13.47 15.29
C GLY A 52 -21.34 -13.31 15.79
N GLY A 53 -20.72 -14.38 16.31
CA GLY A 53 -19.31 -14.42 16.71
C GLY A 53 -18.34 -14.90 15.62
N ALA A 54 -17.08 -15.11 15.99
CA ALA A 54 -16.01 -15.49 15.06
C ALA A 54 -15.36 -16.87 15.34
N GLU A 55 -15.76 -17.59 16.40
CA GLU A 55 -15.21 -18.91 16.79
C GLU A 55 -13.67 -18.92 16.92
N LEU A 56 -13.11 -17.83 17.43
CA LEU A 56 -11.66 -17.66 17.58
C LEU A 56 -11.19 -18.13 18.95
N THR A 57 -9.94 -18.59 19.00
CA THR A 57 -9.29 -18.91 20.27
C THR A 57 -8.67 -17.64 20.83
N VAL A 58 -9.05 -17.28 22.06
CA VAL A 58 -8.61 -16.04 22.71
C VAL A 58 -8.01 -16.38 24.07
N GLN A 59 -6.80 -15.89 24.32
CA GLN A 59 -6.16 -15.90 25.63
C GLN A 59 -5.95 -14.47 26.11
N THR A 60 -6.21 -14.21 27.39
CA THR A 60 -6.08 -12.87 27.98
C THR A 60 -4.84 -12.83 28.85
N MET A 61 -4.08 -11.74 28.75
CA MET A 61 -2.98 -11.44 29.64
C MET A 61 -3.14 -10.04 30.22
N VAL A 62 -2.81 -9.91 31.50
CA VAL A 62 -2.86 -8.65 32.24
C VAL A 62 -1.44 -8.35 32.70
N MET A 63 -0.92 -7.20 32.30
CA MET A 63 0.46 -6.77 32.61
C MET A 63 0.43 -5.49 33.47
N PRO A 64 1.34 -5.36 34.44
CA PRO A 64 1.56 -4.08 35.11
C PRO A 64 2.16 -3.06 34.13
N HIS A 65 1.72 -1.80 34.21
CA HIS A 65 2.19 -0.71 33.34
C HIS A 65 3.71 -0.52 33.44
N SER A 66 4.39 -0.44 32.29
CA SER A 66 5.85 -0.42 32.19
C SER A 66 6.49 0.97 32.27
N ASP A 67 5.71 2.02 32.48
CA ASP A 67 6.17 3.42 32.45
C ASP A 67 6.48 3.90 33.87
N GLU A 68 7.78 3.92 34.25
CA GLU A 68 8.26 4.40 35.57
C GLU A 68 7.96 5.90 35.83
N ASN A 69 7.46 6.64 34.83
CA ASN A 69 7.27 8.10 34.87
C ASN A 69 5.82 8.57 35.08
N LYS A 70 4.86 7.68 35.34
CA LYS A 70 3.48 8.05 35.71
C LYS A 70 3.13 7.50 37.09
N GLU A 71 2.66 8.38 37.98
CA GLU A 71 2.35 8.11 39.40
C GLU A 71 1.23 7.09 39.66
N ASP A 72 0.64 6.46 38.63
CA ASP A 72 -0.39 5.42 38.78
C ASP A 72 0.22 4.01 38.76
N GLU A 73 0.84 3.61 39.87
CA GLU A 73 1.42 2.27 40.11
C GLU A 73 0.42 1.10 39.95
N ASN A 74 -0.87 1.37 39.76
CA ASN A 74 -1.96 0.37 39.70
C ASN A 74 -2.65 0.22 38.33
N SER A 75 -2.22 0.94 37.28
CA SER A 75 -2.83 0.72 35.96
C SER A 75 -2.34 -0.61 35.36
N MET A 76 -3.28 -1.51 35.07
CA MET A 76 -2.98 -2.78 34.41
C MET A 76 -3.37 -2.69 32.93
N GLU A 77 -2.46 -3.07 32.04
CA GLU A 77 -2.73 -3.18 30.61
C GLU A 77 -3.24 -4.59 30.29
N THR A 78 -4.33 -4.66 29.54
CA THR A 78 -4.91 -5.93 29.11
C THR A 78 -4.60 -6.17 27.63
N MET A 79 -3.99 -7.31 27.33
CA MET A 79 -3.70 -7.75 25.97
C MET A 79 -4.43 -9.06 25.67
N LEU A 80 -5.01 -9.17 24.48
CA LEU A 80 -5.61 -10.40 23.98
C LEU A 80 -4.72 -11.01 22.92
N TYR A 81 -4.41 -12.29 23.11
CA TYR A 81 -3.73 -13.15 22.15
C TYR A 81 -4.79 -13.93 21.40
N ILE A 82 -4.80 -13.79 20.07
CA ILE A 82 -5.84 -14.36 19.21
C ILE A 82 -5.22 -15.36 18.25
N GLY A 83 -5.86 -16.52 18.13
CA GLY A 83 -5.57 -17.58 17.18
C GLY A 83 -6.85 -18.19 16.62
N ALA A 84 -6.69 -19.23 15.80
CA ALA A 84 -7.78 -20.02 15.27
C ALA A 84 -7.33 -21.47 15.03
N ASN A 85 -8.29 -22.40 15.12
CA ASN A 85 -8.05 -23.79 14.76
C ASN A 85 -7.98 -23.95 13.24
N THR A 86 -7.30 -24.99 12.76
CA THR A 86 -7.11 -25.24 11.31
C THR A 86 -8.42 -25.30 10.53
N ASN A 87 -9.45 -25.98 11.07
CA ASN A 87 -10.78 -26.05 10.43
C ASN A 87 -11.44 -24.69 10.29
N ARG A 88 -11.27 -23.80 11.28
CA ARG A 88 -11.85 -22.44 11.23
C ARG A 88 -11.16 -21.61 10.16
N LEU A 89 -9.84 -21.73 10.04
CA LEU A 89 -9.05 -21.07 9.01
C LEU A 89 -9.48 -21.52 7.60
N LEU A 90 -9.73 -22.81 7.40
CA LEU A 90 -10.20 -23.35 6.11
C LEU A 90 -11.59 -22.81 5.73
N LEU A 91 -12.54 -22.79 6.67
CA LEU A 91 -13.89 -22.25 6.46
C LEU A 91 -13.85 -20.76 6.10
N ALA A 92 -13.05 -19.99 6.83
CA ALA A 92 -12.90 -18.57 6.58
C ALA A 92 -12.18 -18.30 5.24
N ALA A 93 -11.19 -19.12 4.87
CA ALA A 93 -10.50 -19.01 3.58
C ALA A 93 -11.43 -19.28 2.39
N GLU A 94 -12.32 -20.27 2.49
CA GLU A 94 -13.36 -20.55 1.49
C GLU A 94 -14.33 -19.38 1.36
N MET A 95 -14.79 -18.81 2.47
CA MET A 95 -15.67 -17.62 2.47
C MET A 95 -15.01 -16.35 1.94
N MET A 96 -13.70 -16.24 2.10
CA MET A 96 -12.91 -15.13 1.54
C MET A 96 -12.60 -15.30 0.06
N GLU A 97 -13.01 -16.42 -0.56
CA GLU A 97 -12.69 -16.83 -1.92
C GLU A 97 -11.17 -16.82 -2.16
N MET A 98 -10.40 -17.28 -1.16
CA MET A 98 -8.94 -17.30 -1.28
C MET A 98 -8.52 -18.25 -2.39
N LYS A 99 -7.68 -17.78 -3.31
CA LYS A 99 -7.15 -18.59 -4.40
C LYS A 99 -5.81 -19.21 -4.05
N LYS A 100 -5.65 -20.50 -4.33
CA LYS A 100 -4.39 -21.25 -4.18
C LYS A 100 -4.07 -22.08 -5.42
N LEU A 101 -2.82 -22.50 -5.51
CA LEU A 101 -2.32 -23.31 -6.60
C LEU A 101 -2.89 -24.73 -6.50
N HIS A 102 -3.65 -25.11 -7.50
CA HIS A 102 -4.20 -26.45 -7.64
C HIS A 102 -3.15 -27.39 -8.27
N VAL A 103 -3.33 -28.71 -8.15
CA VAL A 103 -2.37 -29.73 -8.65
C VAL A 103 -2.17 -29.66 -10.17
N ASP A 104 -3.16 -29.13 -10.90
CA ASP A 104 -3.06 -28.86 -12.35
C ASP A 104 -2.20 -27.63 -12.70
N GLY A 105 -1.67 -26.92 -11.71
CA GLY A 105 -0.84 -25.73 -11.88
C GLY A 105 -1.61 -24.43 -12.08
N HIS A 106 -2.94 -24.44 -11.91
CA HIS A 106 -3.78 -23.27 -12.05
C HIS A 106 -4.22 -22.72 -10.68
N MET A 107 -4.44 -21.41 -10.59
CA MET A 107 -4.98 -20.78 -9.38
C MET A 107 -6.48 -21.05 -9.31
N ARG A 108 -6.97 -21.59 -8.20
CA ARG A 108 -8.39 -21.85 -7.95
C ARG A 108 -8.78 -21.46 -6.54
N GLU A 109 -10.05 -21.11 -6.35
CA GLU A 109 -10.62 -20.84 -5.03
C GLU A 109 -10.56 -22.08 -4.15
N VAL A 110 -10.12 -21.92 -2.91
CA VAL A 110 -10.03 -23.00 -1.93
C VAL A 110 -11.44 -23.44 -1.56
N VAL A 111 -11.77 -24.70 -1.84
CA VAL A 111 -13.03 -25.35 -1.49
C VAL A 111 -12.72 -26.52 -0.58
N ILE A 112 -13.37 -26.58 0.59
CA ILE A 112 -13.07 -27.61 1.60
C ILE A 112 -13.30 -29.03 1.06
N HIS A 113 -14.34 -29.23 0.26
CA HIS A 113 -14.64 -30.52 -0.35
C HIS A 113 -13.53 -31.02 -1.30
N ASP A 114 -12.78 -30.12 -1.94
CA ASP A 114 -11.75 -30.45 -2.95
C ASP A 114 -10.32 -30.17 -2.44
N LEU A 115 -10.14 -30.14 -1.12
CA LEU A 115 -8.88 -29.70 -0.51
C LEU A 115 -7.66 -30.55 -0.91
N GLN A 116 -7.86 -31.85 -1.17
CA GLN A 116 -6.81 -32.79 -1.59
C GLN A 116 -6.23 -32.47 -2.98
N SER A 117 -6.93 -31.65 -3.77
CA SER A 117 -6.51 -31.27 -5.12
C SER A 117 -5.66 -30.00 -5.14
N PHE A 118 -5.32 -29.44 -3.98
CA PHE A 118 -4.45 -28.27 -3.84
C PHE A 118 -3.02 -28.64 -3.46
N GLN A 119 -2.04 -27.89 -3.96
CA GLN A 119 -0.65 -28.13 -3.60
C GLN A 119 -0.41 -27.79 -2.12
N GLY A 120 0.30 -28.67 -1.40
CA GLY A 120 0.56 -28.52 0.03
C GLY A 120 -0.59 -28.95 0.94
N SER A 121 -1.62 -29.63 0.42
CA SER A 121 -2.73 -30.15 1.23
C SER A 121 -2.36 -31.33 2.14
N ASP A 122 -1.17 -31.91 1.97
CA ASP A 122 -0.68 -33.05 2.77
C ASP A 122 -0.51 -32.70 4.25
N ASP A 123 -0.12 -31.45 4.53
CA ASP A 123 0.00 -30.91 5.88
C ASP A 123 -0.81 -29.60 6.01
N LEU A 124 -1.99 -29.71 6.61
CA LEU A 124 -2.90 -28.59 6.81
C LEU A 124 -2.32 -27.51 7.74
N SER A 125 -1.36 -27.86 8.59
CA SER A 125 -0.74 -26.89 9.50
C SER A 125 0.15 -25.89 8.75
N THR A 126 0.77 -26.31 7.65
CA THR A 126 1.61 -25.48 6.78
C THR A 126 0.91 -25.06 5.49
N PHE A 127 -0.27 -25.60 5.20
CA PHE A 127 -1.07 -25.24 4.03
C PHE A 127 -1.24 -23.73 3.88
N PHE A 128 -1.60 -23.03 4.96
CA PHE A 128 -1.61 -21.56 5.00
C PHE A 128 -0.31 -21.01 5.58
N THR A 129 0.27 -20.02 4.89
CA THR A 129 1.37 -19.21 5.43
C THR A 129 0.90 -18.43 6.65
N LYS A 130 1.82 -18.02 7.52
CA LYS A 130 1.46 -17.22 8.71
C LYS A 130 0.79 -15.90 8.32
N GLY A 131 1.23 -15.27 7.23
CA GLY A 131 0.61 -14.05 6.69
C GLY A 131 -0.83 -14.29 6.22
N GLU A 132 -1.10 -15.40 5.53
CA GLU A 132 -2.47 -15.79 5.16
C GLU A 132 -3.34 -16.07 6.39
N LYS A 133 -2.83 -16.77 7.41
CA LYS A 133 -3.58 -17.01 8.66
C LYS A 133 -3.94 -15.70 9.36
N GLN A 134 -3.01 -14.75 9.41
CA GLN A 134 -3.24 -13.42 10.00
C GLN A 134 -4.24 -12.60 9.19
N LYS A 135 -4.21 -12.70 7.85
CA LYS A 135 -5.18 -12.09 6.94
C LYS A 135 -6.58 -12.65 7.12
N ILE A 136 -6.69 -13.96 7.31
CA ILE A 136 -7.96 -14.64 7.61
C ILE A 136 -8.50 -14.17 8.97
N LEU A 137 -7.63 -14.14 9.99
CA LEU A 137 -8.01 -13.64 11.32
C LEU A 137 -8.43 -12.17 11.28
N LEU A 138 -7.72 -11.32 10.54
CA LEU A 138 -8.13 -9.94 10.33
C LEU A 138 -9.55 -9.88 9.78
N HIS A 139 -9.85 -10.64 8.73
CA HIS A 139 -11.18 -10.67 8.13
C HIS A 139 -12.27 -11.14 9.11
N GLU A 140 -11.99 -12.17 9.91
CA GLU A 140 -12.95 -12.72 10.87
C GLU A 140 -13.17 -11.78 12.07
N ILE A 141 -12.11 -11.19 12.63
CA ILE A 141 -12.20 -10.21 13.73
C ILE A 141 -12.90 -8.94 13.24
N GLU A 142 -12.48 -8.41 12.09
CA GLU A 142 -13.13 -7.28 11.47
C GLU A 142 -14.57 -7.60 11.11
N GLY A 143 -14.88 -8.86 10.81
CA GLY A 143 -16.17 -9.48 10.48
C GLY A 143 -17.15 -9.64 11.64
N VAL A 144 -16.71 -9.47 12.89
CA VAL A 144 -17.61 -9.46 14.05
C VAL A 144 -18.46 -8.19 14.03
N ARG A 145 -19.77 -8.35 13.90
CA ARG A 145 -20.75 -7.26 13.75
C ARG A 145 -21.62 -7.14 14.99
N ALA A 146 -22.05 -5.92 15.29
CA ALA A 146 -23.10 -5.68 16.28
C ALA A 146 -24.43 -6.27 15.80
N GLU A 147 -25.07 -7.06 16.66
CA GLU A 147 -26.39 -7.65 16.40
C GLU A 147 -27.52 -6.66 16.76
N PRO A 148 -28.79 -6.93 16.39
CA PRO A 148 -29.92 -6.06 16.72
C PRO A 148 -30.09 -5.76 18.21
N LEU A 149 -29.62 -6.64 19.09
CA LEU A 149 -29.66 -6.48 20.54
C LEU A 149 -28.49 -5.62 21.07
N ASP A 150 -27.40 -5.50 20.31
CA ASP A 150 -26.18 -4.79 20.69
C ASP A 150 -26.33 -3.29 20.41
N THR A 151 -27.04 -2.57 21.29
CA THR A 151 -27.31 -1.13 21.11
C THR A 151 -26.16 -0.23 21.54
N ASN A 152 -25.34 -0.66 22.50
CA ASN A 152 -24.20 0.09 23.02
C ASN A 152 -23.08 -0.85 23.47
N ILE A 153 -21.87 -0.30 23.62
CA ILE A 153 -20.75 -1.05 24.19
C ILE A 153 -20.95 -1.15 25.72
N PRO A 154 -20.87 -2.35 26.33
CA PRO A 154 -21.05 -2.50 27.77
C PRO A 154 -20.12 -1.62 28.59
N GLY A 155 -20.69 -0.88 29.54
CA GLY A 155 -19.97 0.11 30.35
C GLY A 155 -19.84 1.49 29.69
N TYR A 156 -20.27 1.65 28.44
CA TYR A 156 -20.21 2.92 27.69
C TYR A 156 -21.53 3.21 26.97
N GLU A 157 -22.53 3.63 27.72
CA GLU A 157 -23.88 3.92 27.20
C GLU A 157 -23.90 5.02 26.12
N GLN A 158 -22.92 5.93 26.16
CA GLN A 158 -22.74 6.99 25.15
C GLN A 158 -22.25 6.45 23.80
N ILE A 159 -21.66 5.26 23.75
CA ILE A 159 -21.13 4.66 22.53
C ILE A 159 -22.18 3.75 21.91
N LYS A 160 -23.05 4.35 21.08
CA LYS A 160 -24.08 3.62 20.35
C LYS A 160 -23.50 2.76 19.23
N LEU A 161 -24.06 1.58 19.08
CA LEU A 161 -23.86 0.63 17.99
C LEU A 161 -25.16 0.52 17.18
N TYR A 162 -25.02 0.21 15.89
CA TYR A 162 -26.15 -0.11 15.03
C TYR A 162 -25.94 -1.49 14.42
N PRO A 163 -27.01 -2.21 14.06
CA PRO A 163 -26.91 -3.57 13.54
C PRO A 163 -26.01 -3.60 12.30
N GLY A 164 -25.04 -4.52 12.26
CA GLY A 164 -24.08 -4.61 11.16
C GLY A 164 -22.88 -3.68 11.27
N LYS A 165 -22.69 -2.90 12.34
CA LYS A 165 -21.44 -2.16 12.56
C LYS A 165 -20.34 -3.10 13.05
N SER A 166 -19.15 -3.03 12.45
CA SER A 166 -17.95 -3.72 12.96
C SER A 166 -17.61 -3.26 14.38
N ILE A 167 -17.51 -4.21 15.30
CA ILE A 167 -17.24 -3.95 16.72
C ILE A 167 -15.82 -3.42 16.91
N LEU A 168 -14.81 -4.09 16.33
CA LEU A 168 -13.41 -3.70 16.42
C LEU A 168 -13.18 -2.26 15.94
N LYS A 169 -13.69 -1.92 14.75
CA LYS A 169 -13.56 -0.56 14.19
C LYS A 169 -14.15 0.49 15.11
N LYS A 170 -15.24 0.18 15.82
CA LYS A 170 -15.83 1.10 16.80
C LYS A 170 -14.94 1.29 18.03
N TYR A 171 -14.34 0.21 18.54
CA TYR A 171 -13.40 0.27 19.67
C TYR A 171 -12.16 1.12 19.34
N LEU A 172 -11.59 0.94 18.14
CA LEU A 172 -10.45 1.73 17.65
C LEU A 172 -10.81 3.21 17.54
N SER A 173 -11.95 3.55 16.89
CA SER A 173 -12.39 4.95 16.71
C SER A 173 -12.65 5.71 18.02
N ARG A 174 -12.84 4.99 19.13
CA ARG A 174 -13.11 5.56 20.46
C ARG A 174 -11.91 5.46 21.41
N GLY A 175 -10.77 4.92 20.95
CA GLY A 175 -9.57 4.75 21.77
C GLY A 175 -9.72 3.73 22.90
N LEU A 176 -10.67 2.78 22.78
CA LEU A 176 -10.79 1.67 23.75
C LEU A 176 -9.74 0.60 23.47
N VAL A 177 -9.47 0.34 22.20
CA VAL A 177 -8.31 -0.43 21.73
C VAL A 177 -7.25 0.57 21.31
N LEU A 178 -6.04 0.44 21.85
CA LEU A 178 -4.89 1.28 21.50
C LEU A 178 -4.26 0.80 20.20
N GLN A 179 -4.01 -0.51 20.11
CA GLN A 179 -3.32 -1.12 18.99
C GLN A 179 -3.89 -2.50 18.68
N PHE A 180 -3.80 -2.85 17.40
CA PHE A 180 -4.19 -4.15 16.86
C PHE A 180 -3.18 -4.51 15.77
N TYR A 181 -2.37 -5.53 16.02
CA TYR A 181 -1.22 -5.86 15.15
C TYR A 181 -0.98 -7.37 15.08
N PRO A 182 -0.53 -7.87 13.92
CA PRO A 182 -0.09 -9.25 13.76
C PRO A 182 1.32 -9.45 14.33
N LEU A 183 1.60 -10.64 14.86
CA LEU A 183 2.95 -10.96 15.37
C LEU A 183 3.93 -11.33 14.24
N HIS A 184 5.19 -10.93 14.39
CA HIS A 184 6.26 -11.45 13.56
C HIS A 184 6.52 -12.94 13.80
N ASP A 185 7.05 -13.59 12.78
CA ASP A 185 7.80 -14.83 12.93
C ASP A 185 9.30 -14.51 12.90
N GLU A 186 9.98 -14.68 14.04
CA GLU A 186 11.39 -14.32 14.20
C GLU A 186 12.32 -15.16 13.31
N GLU A 187 11.99 -16.42 13.07
CA GLU A 187 12.82 -17.29 12.24
C GLU A 187 12.64 -16.96 10.76
N GLU A 188 11.38 -16.86 10.31
CA GLU A 188 11.07 -16.59 8.91
C GLU A 188 11.56 -15.19 8.48
N ILE A 189 11.40 -14.17 9.34
CA ILE A 189 11.89 -12.82 9.02
C ILE A 189 13.42 -12.74 8.98
N LYS A 190 14.10 -13.53 9.82
CA LYS A 190 15.56 -13.59 9.80
C LYS A 190 16.05 -14.24 8.50
N ARG A 191 15.44 -15.37 8.09
CA ARG A 191 15.77 -16.04 6.81
C ARG A 191 15.47 -15.12 5.61
N LEU A 192 14.32 -14.45 5.62
CA LEU A 192 13.97 -13.48 4.59
C LEU A 192 14.97 -12.31 4.54
N GLY A 193 15.32 -11.75 5.70
CA GLY A 193 16.30 -10.67 5.80
C GLY A 193 17.68 -11.06 5.29
N ASP A 194 18.12 -12.29 5.59
CA ASP A 194 19.40 -12.83 5.14
C ASP A 194 19.49 -12.96 3.61
N GLU A 195 18.38 -13.28 2.94
CA GLU A 195 18.32 -13.35 1.48
C GLU A 195 18.11 -11.99 0.81
N TRP A 196 17.47 -11.03 1.51
CA TRP A 196 16.92 -9.84 0.89
C TRP A 196 17.78 -8.59 1.01
N TYR A 197 18.30 -8.26 2.20
CA TYR A 197 19.03 -7.01 2.43
C TYR A 197 20.52 -7.16 2.76
N GLN A 198 21.07 -8.39 2.76
CA GLN A 198 22.51 -8.58 2.97
C GLN A 198 23.34 -7.95 1.83
N TYR A 199 24.44 -7.28 2.19
CA TYR A 199 25.31 -6.57 1.24
C TYR A 199 25.91 -7.46 0.14
N GLN A 200 26.05 -8.76 0.39
CA GLN A 200 26.56 -9.74 -0.59
C GLN A 200 25.54 -10.02 -1.72
N LYS A 201 24.28 -9.63 -1.52
CA LYS A 201 23.14 -9.89 -2.43
C LYS A 201 22.69 -8.63 -3.17
N VAL A 202 23.49 -7.56 -3.19
CA VAL A 202 23.12 -6.27 -3.82
C VAL A 202 22.65 -6.42 -5.27
N PHE A 203 23.26 -7.32 -6.05
CA PHE A 203 22.88 -7.59 -7.45
C PHE A 203 22.01 -8.84 -7.64
N SER A 204 21.54 -9.46 -6.55
CA SER A 204 20.63 -10.62 -6.63
C SER A 204 19.20 -10.16 -6.87
N GLU A 205 18.44 -11.02 -7.57
CA GLU A 205 17.00 -10.83 -7.76
C GLU A 205 16.28 -10.75 -6.41
N GLN A 206 15.23 -9.93 -6.35
CA GLN A 206 14.44 -9.77 -5.13
C GLN A 206 13.56 -11.02 -4.90
N PRO A 207 13.46 -11.53 -3.67
CA PRO A 207 12.64 -12.71 -3.36
C PRO A 207 11.14 -12.33 -3.24
N LEU A 208 10.53 -11.84 -4.32
CA LEU A 208 9.18 -11.27 -4.34
C LEU A 208 8.11 -12.20 -3.76
N ASP A 209 8.15 -13.50 -4.08
CA ASP A 209 7.18 -14.46 -3.57
C ASP A 209 7.30 -14.68 -2.05
N LYS A 210 8.52 -14.62 -1.50
CA LYS A 210 8.72 -14.71 -0.04
C LYS A 210 8.27 -13.44 0.67
N ILE A 211 8.55 -12.27 0.08
CA ILE A 211 8.05 -10.98 0.56
C ILE A 211 6.53 -10.99 0.59
N ARG A 212 5.90 -11.47 -0.48
CA ARG A 212 4.44 -11.61 -0.59
C ARG A 212 3.85 -12.55 0.45
N ASN A 213 4.47 -13.71 0.68
CA ASN A 213 4.00 -14.67 1.69
C ASN A 213 4.10 -14.11 3.12
N TYR A 214 5.08 -13.25 3.39
CA TYR A 214 5.29 -12.67 4.71
C TYR A 214 4.50 -11.38 4.96
N PHE A 215 4.61 -10.40 4.06
CA PHE A 215 4.07 -9.05 4.21
C PHE A 215 2.75 -8.82 3.43
N GLY A 216 2.38 -9.72 2.53
CA GLY A 216 1.19 -9.59 1.69
C GLY A 216 1.47 -8.94 0.34
N GLU A 217 0.43 -8.89 -0.49
CA GLU A 217 0.57 -8.49 -1.89
C GLU A 217 0.83 -6.98 -2.08
N LYS A 218 0.21 -6.09 -1.29
CA LYS A 218 0.41 -4.63 -1.42
C LYS A 218 1.88 -4.22 -1.31
N ILE A 219 2.60 -4.76 -0.31
CA ILE A 219 4.02 -4.49 -0.09
C ILE A 219 4.89 -5.20 -1.14
N ALA A 220 4.54 -6.43 -1.54
CA ALA A 220 5.27 -7.11 -2.60
C ALA A 220 5.17 -6.40 -3.96
N ILE A 221 4.01 -5.81 -4.29
CA ILE A 221 3.83 -4.98 -5.49
C ILE A 221 4.74 -3.74 -5.43
N TYR A 222 4.87 -3.10 -4.27
CA TYR A 222 5.80 -1.98 -4.09
C TYR A 222 7.24 -2.36 -4.43
N PHE A 223 7.77 -3.43 -3.84
CA PHE A 223 9.14 -3.88 -4.12
C PHE A 223 9.32 -4.40 -5.56
N ALA A 224 8.27 -4.99 -6.14
CA ALA A 224 8.27 -5.37 -7.55
C ALA A 224 8.37 -4.14 -8.48
N PHE A 225 7.62 -3.07 -8.17
CA PHE A 225 7.68 -1.81 -8.91
C PHE A 225 9.05 -1.16 -8.77
N LEU A 226 9.54 -1.02 -7.55
CA LEU A 226 10.88 -0.50 -7.25
C LEU A 226 11.97 -1.28 -8.02
N GLY A 227 11.86 -2.61 -8.05
CA GLY A 227 12.78 -3.48 -8.80
C GLY A 227 12.78 -3.22 -10.30
N ILE A 228 11.61 -3.25 -10.93
CA ILE A 228 11.50 -2.96 -12.38
C ILE A 228 11.94 -1.54 -12.70
N TYR A 229 11.56 -0.58 -11.88
CA TYR A 229 11.94 0.81 -12.08
C TYR A 229 13.46 0.98 -12.00
N THR A 230 14.12 0.33 -11.04
CA THR A 230 15.59 0.31 -10.93
C THR A 230 16.25 -0.26 -12.18
N VAL A 231 15.78 -1.42 -12.67
CA VAL A 231 16.32 -2.03 -13.89
C VAL A 231 16.06 -1.13 -15.12
N ALA A 232 14.89 -0.49 -15.18
CA ALA A 232 14.53 0.40 -16.27
C ALA A 232 15.32 1.72 -16.28
N LEU A 233 15.92 2.14 -15.17
CA LEU A 233 16.82 3.29 -15.14
C LEU A 233 18.20 2.99 -15.74
N PHE A 234 18.55 1.71 -15.93
CA PHE A 234 19.87 1.33 -16.46
C PHE A 234 20.13 1.88 -17.88
N PRO A 235 19.23 1.74 -18.88
CA PRO A 235 19.51 2.27 -20.22
C PRO A 235 19.64 3.80 -20.27
N PRO A 236 18.76 4.61 -19.64
CA PRO A 236 18.96 6.05 -19.50
C PRO A 236 20.26 6.42 -18.78
N ALA A 237 20.62 5.72 -17.70
CA ALA A 237 21.86 5.96 -16.95
C ALA A 237 23.10 5.66 -17.79
N LEU A 238 23.09 4.58 -18.57
CA LEU A 238 24.19 4.21 -19.47
C LEU A 238 24.41 5.30 -20.54
N ILE A 239 23.34 5.78 -21.17
CA ILE A 239 23.44 6.87 -22.15
C ILE A 239 23.92 8.16 -21.46
N GLY A 240 23.47 8.44 -20.23
CA GLY A 240 23.97 9.54 -19.42
C GLY A 240 25.47 9.46 -19.11
N ILE A 241 26.00 8.27 -18.82
CA ILE A 241 27.44 8.04 -18.63
C ILE A 241 28.21 8.26 -19.93
N ILE A 242 27.71 7.72 -21.06
CA ILE A 242 28.32 7.97 -22.38
C ILE A 242 28.39 9.46 -22.65
N TYR A 243 27.31 10.20 -22.35
CA TYR A 243 27.26 11.64 -22.49
C TYR A 243 28.34 12.35 -21.65
N LEU A 244 28.55 11.90 -20.40
CA LEU A 244 29.58 12.43 -19.50
C LEU A 244 30.99 12.16 -20.01
N VAL A 245 31.31 10.92 -20.41
CA VAL A 245 32.67 10.49 -20.80
C VAL A 245 33.09 11.09 -22.14
N THR A 246 32.16 11.18 -23.10
CA THR A 246 32.46 11.65 -24.47
C THR A 246 32.41 13.17 -24.60
N PHE A 247 32.20 13.91 -23.50
CA PHE A 247 31.95 15.36 -23.50
C PHE A 247 30.92 15.75 -24.56
N TRP A 248 29.82 15.00 -24.64
CA TRP A 248 28.80 15.04 -25.70
C TRP A 248 27.89 16.28 -25.65
N LYS A 249 28.44 17.43 -25.28
CA LYS A 249 27.74 18.71 -25.10
C LYS A 249 27.32 19.29 -26.45
N SER A 250 26.16 18.85 -26.93
CA SER A 250 25.49 19.38 -28.10
C SER A 250 23.99 19.24 -27.93
N VAL A 251 23.28 20.32 -28.23
CA VAL A 251 21.82 20.42 -28.09
C VAL A 251 21.09 19.36 -28.92
N TYR A 252 21.62 19.00 -30.09
CA TYR A 252 21.07 17.91 -30.92
C TYR A 252 21.11 16.55 -30.22
N ARG A 253 22.20 16.27 -29.50
CA ARG A 253 22.38 15.00 -28.80
C ARG A 253 21.51 14.94 -27.55
N GLU A 254 21.37 16.08 -26.85
CA GLU A 254 20.42 16.23 -25.74
C GLU A 254 18.98 16.04 -26.18
N ALA A 255 18.60 16.58 -27.35
CA ALA A 255 17.28 16.39 -27.92
C ALA A 255 17.01 14.92 -28.27
N ILE A 256 17.98 14.22 -28.87
CA ILE A 256 17.87 12.78 -29.17
C ILE A 256 17.69 11.98 -27.87
N PHE A 257 18.48 12.29 -26.83
CA PHE A 257 18.35 11.64 -25.52
C PHE A 257 17.00 11.91 -24.86
N ALA A 258 16.49 13.13 -24.97
CA ALA A 258 15.17 13.47 -24.45
C ALA A 258 14.07 12.68 -25.17
N VAL A 259 14.08 12.62 -26.50
CA VAL A 259 13.12 11.81 -27.28
C VAL A 259 13.19 10.34 -26.88
N PHE A 260 14.40 9.79 -26.72
CA PHE A 260 14.59 8.44 -26.20
C PHE A 260 13.92 8.27 -24.83
N ASN A 261 14.18 9.15 -23.87
CA ASN A 261 13.60 9.06 -22.52
C ASN A 261 12.07 9.21 -22.52
N LEU A 262 11.51 10.05 -23.39
CA LEU A 262 10.06 10.21 -23.48
C LEU A 262 9.38 8.92 -23.96
N ILE A 263 9.94 8.25 -24.97
CA ILE A 263 9.46 6.94 -25.43
C ILE A 263 9.70 5.88 -24.35
N TRP A 264 10.90 5.87 -23.75
CA TRP A 264 11.30 4.93 -22.71
C TRP A 264 10.40 5.00 -21.47
N SER A 265 9.99 6.20 -21.04
CA SER A 265 9.06 6.40 -19.93
C SER A 265 7.73 5.68 -20.17
N THR A 266 7.26 5.67 -21.42
CA THR A 266 6.01 5.01 -21.81
C THR A 266 6.21 3.50 -21.83
N LEU A 267 7.30 3.02 -22.45
CA LEU A 267 7.64 1.60 -22.47
C LEU A 267 7.77 1.01 -21.06
N LEU A 268 8.37 1.74 -20.13
CA LEU A 268 8.47 1.37 -18.72
C LEU A 268 7.09 1.19 -18.09
N LEU A 269 6.20 2.18 -18.21
CA LEU A 269 4.88 2.12 -17.58
C LEU A 269 3.98 1.05 -18.20
N GLU A 270 4.08 0.82 -19.50
CA GLU A 270 3.39 -0.27 -20.20
C GLU A 270 3.94 -1.66 -19.83
N ALA A 271 5.27 -1.79 -19.74
CA ALA A 271 5.91 -3.02 -19.26
C ALA A 271 5.53 -3.32 -17.81
N TRP A 272 5.41 -2.29 -16.97
CA TRP A 272 4.95 -2.44 -15.59
C TRP A 272 3.51 -2.96 -15.52
N LYS A 273 2.55 -2.39 -16.26
CA LYS A 273 1.17 -2.89 -16.29
C LYS A 273 1.10 -4.38 -16.63
N ARG A 274 1.90 -4.82 -17.61
CA ARG A 274 2.03 -6.22 -18.01
C ARG A 274 2.60 -7.10 -16.91
N TYR A 275 3.67 -6.67 -16.27
CA TYR A 275 4.32 -7.41 -15.20
C TYR A 275 3.46 -7.49 -13.94
N SER A 276 2.82 -6.38 -13.55
CA SER A 276 1.87 -6.31 -12.44
C SER A 276 0.71 -7.28 -12.65
N SER A 277 0.20 -7.40 -13.88
CA SER A 277 -0.88 -8.35 -14.23
C SER A 277 -0.42 -9.80 -14.11
N GLU A 278 0.80 -10.11 -14.55
CA GLU A 278 1.41 -11.43 -14.39
C GLU A 278 1.59 -11.82 -12.92
N LEU A 279 2.16 -10.92 -12.10
CA LEU A 279 2.34 -11.15 -10.66
C LEU A 279 1.00 -11.35 -9.96
N SER A 280 0.04 -10.47 -10.23
CA SER A 280 -1.28 -10.54 -9.61
C SER A 280 -2.02 -11.82 -10.01
N TYR A 281 -1.83 -12.34 -11.22
CA TYR A 281 -2.37 -13.64 -11.62
C TYR A 281 -1.70 -14.77 -10.84
N LYS A 282 -0.36 -14.82 -10.80
CA LYS A 282 0.40 -15.84 -10.05
C LYS A 282 0.04 -15.84 -8.56
N TRP A 283 -0.21 -14.66 -8.01
CA TRP A 283 -0.61 -14.51 -6.61
C TRP A 283 -2.11 -14.74 -6.39
N GLY A 284 -2.91 -14.88 -7.45
CA GLY A 284 -4.35 -15.07 -7.32
C GLY A 284 -5.04 -13.86 -6.70
N THR A 285 -4.54 -12.65 -6.97
CA THR A 285 -5.20 -11.37 -6.64
C THR A 285 -5.78 -10.68 -7.87
N LEU A 286 -5.36 -11.08 -9.07
CA LEU A 286 -5.93 -10.59 -10.32
C LEU A 286 -7.38 -11.00 -10.42
N ASN A 287 -8.27 -10.01 -10.52
CA ASN A 287 -9.73 -10.21 -10.52
C ASN A 287 -10.28 -10.97 -9.30
N SER A 288 -9.52 -11.10 -8.20
CA SER A 288 -10.03 -11.66 -6.96
C SER A 288 -11.03 -10.71 -6.34
N SER A 289 -12.26 -10.80 -6.85
CA SER A 289 -13.52 -10.37 -6.26
C SER A 289 -13.51 -9.03 -5.51
N SER A 290 -12.66 -8.05 -5.83
CA SER A 290 -12.89 -6.65 -5.41
C SER A 290 -14.18 -6.11 -6.05
N ALA A 291 -14.67 -6.77 -7.11
CA ALA A 291 -15.96 -6.48 -7.73
C ALA A 291 -17.17 -7.13 -7.02
N LEU A 292 -16.95 -8.11 -6.12
CA LEU A 292 -18.01 -8.87 -5.40
C LEU A 292 -17.91 -8.75 -3.87
N LYS A 293 -16.71 -8.47 -3.32
CA LYS A 293 -16.51 -7.93 -1.97
C LYS A 293 -17.06 -6.52 -1.99
N ILE A 294 -18.27 -6.36 -1.47
CA ILE A 294 -18.85 -5.05 -1.27
C ILE A 294 -18.08 -4.44 -0.10
N ASP A 295 -17.00 -3.72 -0.43
CA ASP A 295 -16.14 -3.08 0.56
C ASP A 295 -16.99 -2.26 1.52
N GLU A 296 -16.74 -2.50 2.80
CA GLU A 296 -17.48 -1.86 3.87
C GLU A 296 -17.13 -0.38 3.95
N PRO A 297 -18.07 0.43 4.44
CA PRO A 297 -17.73 1.79 4.78
C PRO A 297 -16.60 1.84 5.83
N ARG A 298 -15.65 2.76 5.64
CA ARG A 298 -14.59 3.05 6.61
C ARG A 298 -15.17 3.36 8.00
N ALA A 299 -14.38 3.17 9.05
CA ALA A 299 -14.83 3.31 10.44
C ALA A 299 -15.49 4.67 10.72
N ASP A 300 -14.88 5.73 10.20
CA ASP A 300 -15.24 7.14 10.39
C ASP A 300 -16.23 7.68 9.33
N TYR A 301 -16.72 6.81 8.45
CA TYR A 301 -17.77 7.19 7.52
C TYR A 301 -19.06 7.49 8.28
N SER A 302 -19.56 8.70 8.07
CA SER A 302 -20.76 9.20 8.75
C SER A 302 -21.87 9.54 7.76
N GLY A 303 -23.11 9.38 8.19
CA GLY A 303 -24.28 9.62 7.35
C GLY A 303 -25.56 9.22 8.07
N ASP A 304 -26.69 9.53 7.45
CA ASP A 304 -27.99 9.10 7.96
C ASP A 304 -28.13 7.59 7.72
N LEU A 305 -28.73 6.87 8.67
CA LEU A 305 -28.91 5.42 8.53
C LEU A 305 -29.87 5.14 7.38
N GLY A 306 -29.36 4.51 6.33
CA GLY A 306 -30.11 4.08 5.16
C GLY A 306 -29.94 2.59 4.90
N ARG A 307 -30.50 2.11 3.79
CA ARG A 307 -30.27 0.74 3.30
C ARG A 307 -29.34 0.79 2.10
N ASN A 308 -28.31 -0.05 2.12
CA ASN A 308 -27.44 -0.23 0.97
C ASN A 308 -28.27 -0.83 -0.19
N PRO A 309 -28.25 -0.24 -1.40
CA PRO A 309 -29.03 -0.74 -2.54
C PRO A 309 -28.52 -2.08 -3.09
N VAL A 310 -27.28 -2.46 -2.77
CA VAL A 310 -26.63 -3.70 -3.22
C VAL A 310 -26.79 -4.80 -2.18
N THR A 311 -26.38 -4.57 -0.93
CA THR A 311 -26.46 -5.59 0.13
C THR A 311 -27.81 -5.66 0.84
N GLY A 312 -28.61 -4.59 0.78
CA GLY A 312 -29.83 -4.46 1.58
C GLY A 312 -29.60 -4.17 3.07
N ASN A 313 -28.36 -4.24 3.56
CA ASN A 313 -28.02 -4.06 4.97
C ASN A 313 -28.16 -2.59 5.41
N PRO A 314 -28.50 -2.33 6.68
CA PRO A 314 -28.51 -0.99 7.23
C PRO A 314 -27.08 -0.44 7.33
N GLU A 315 -26.79 0.66 6.65
CA GLU A 315 -25.49 1.33 6.69
C GLU A 315 -25.68 2.86 6.70
N PRO A 316 -24.71 3.64 7.20
CA PRO A 316 -24.71 5.09 7.01
C PRO A 316 -24.71 5.39 5.51
N VAL A 317 -25.55 6.32 5.05
CA VAL A 317 -25.60 6.76 3.66
C VAL A 317 -25.37 8.27 3.62
N TYR A 318 -24.41 8.69 2.81
CA TYR A 318 -24.09 10.09 2.60
C TYR A 318 -24.39 10.52 1.15
N PRO A 319 -25.20 11.59 0.92
CA PRO A 319 -25.51 12.04 -0.43
C PRO A 319 -24.27 12.46 -1.23
N LYS A 320 -24.10 11.87 -2.43
CA LYS A 320 -22.92 12.13 -3.30
C LYS A 320 -22.76 13.61 -3.67
N TRP A 321 -23.86 14.33 -3.92
CA TRP A 321 -23.80 15.75 -4.27
C TRP A 321 -23.23 16.61 -3.15
N LYS A 322 -23.55 16.30 -1.87
CA LYS A 322 -22.98 17.02 -0.71
C LYS A 322 -21.48 16.83 -0.64
N ARG A 323 -21.00 15.59 -0.88
CA ARG A 323 -19.56 15.28 -0.95
C ARG A 323 -18.90 16.05 -2.10
N SER A 324 -19.51 16.04 -3.29
CA SER A 324 -18.98 16.78 -4.44
C SER A 324 -18.91 18.29 -4.15
N CYS A 325 -19.91 18.87 -3.47
CA CYS A 325 -19.84 20.26 -3.01
C CYS A 325 -18.67 20.49 -2.03
N ARG A 326 -18.48 19.60 -1.04
CA ARG A 326 -17.34 19.70 -0.10
C ARG A 326 -16.00 19.67 -0.86
N PHE A 327 -15.84 18.73 -1.78
CA PHE A 327 -14.62 18.61 -2.57
C PHE A 327 -14.36 19.83 -3.45
N TYR A 328 -15.32 20.20 -4.32
CA TYR A 328 -15.10 21.26 -5.31
C TYR A 328 -15.18 22.67 -4.74
N LEU A 329 -16.00 22.93 -3.71
CA LEU A 329 -16.20 24.28 -3.16
C LEU A 329 -15.33 24.56 -1.92
N VAL A 330 -14.76 23.55 -1.28
CA VAL A 330 -13.91 23.73 -0.08
C VAL A 330 -12.50 23.19 -0.32
N SER A 331 -12.35 21.89 -0.62
CA SER A 331 -11.02 21.28 -0.76
C SER A 331 -10.22 21.89 -1.92
N VAL A 332 -10.80 21.97 -3.12
CA VAL A 332 -10.11 22.51 -4.30
C VAL A 332 -9.65 23.97 -4.11
N PRO A 333 -10.49 24.90 -3.60
CA PRO A 333 -10.04 26.26 -3.29
C PRO A 333 -8.92 26.33 -2.24
N ILE A 334 -9.01 25.55 -1.16
CA ILE A 334 -7.97 25.54 -0.12
C ILE A 334 -6.65 25.02 -0.68
N ILE A 335 -6.70 23.92 -1.43
CA ILE A 335 -5.51 23.39 -2.12
C ILE A 335 -4.93 24.44 -3.06
N SER A 336 -5.77 25.13 -3.85
CA SER A 336 -5.33 26.19 -4.76
C SER A 336 -4.64 27.35 -4.02
N ILE A 337 -5.17 27.76 -2.86
CA ILE A 337 -4.54 28.78 -2.01
C ILE A 337 -3.17 28.29 -1.53
N CYS A 338 -3.05 27.05 -1.06
CA CYS A 338 -1.77 26.47 -0.64
C CYS A 338 -0.75 26.45 -1.79
N LEU A 339 -1.18 26.11 -3.02
CA LEU A 339 -0.31 26.15 -4.20
C LEU A 339 0.14 27.57 -4.56
N ILE A 340 -0.75 28.56 -4.44
CA ILE A 340 -0.40 29.97 -4.66
C ILE A 340 0.60 30.44 -3.60
N VAL A 341 0.39 30.10 -2.33
CA VAL A 341 1.33 30.42 -1.24
C VAL A 341 2.69 29.80 -1.51
N ALA A 342 2.74 28.54 -1.91
CA ALA A 342 3.99 27.88 -2.26
C ALA A 342 4.72 28.59 -3.41
N PHE A 343 3.99 28.99 -4.45
CA PHE A 343 4.54 29.76 -5.56
C PHE A 343 5.07 31.14 -5.12
N VAL A 344 4.36 31.84 -4.24
CA VAL A 344 4.82 33.13 -3.69
C VAL A 344 6.09 32.96 -2.85
N VAL A 345 6.16 31.95 -1.99
CA VAL A 345 7.36 31.64 -1.19
C VAL A 345 8.56 31.35 -2.09
N MET A 346 8.35 30.61 -3.17
CA MET A 346 9.38 30.38 -4.19
C MET A 346 9.86 31.69 -4.85
N LEU A 347 8.96 32.62 -5.20
CA LEU A 347 9.35 33.93 -5.73
C LEU A 347 10.13 34.77 -4.71
N LEU A 348 9.73 34.74 -3.44
CA LEU A 348 10.45 35.41 -2.35
C LEU A 348 11.87 34.84 -2.20
N TYR A 349 12.04 33.52 -2.33
CA TYR A 349 13.36 32.89 -2.36
C TYR A 349 14.23 33.47 -3.49
N PHE A 350 13.73 33.54 -4.73
CA PHE A 350 14.50 34.11 -5.85
C PHE A 350 14.88 35.57 -5.61
N TRP A 351 13.96 36.36 -5.02
CA TRP A 351 14.25 37.75 -4.69
C TRP A 351 15.32 37.88 -3.59
N MET A 352 15.23 37.07 -2.53
CA MET A 352 16.25 37.01 -1.48
C MET A 352 17.60 36.53 -2.01
N GLN A 353 17.62 35.55 -2.92
CA GLN A 353 18.84 35.05 -3.56
C GLN A 353 19.52 36.15 -4.37
N ALA A 354 18.76 36.85 -5.24
CA ALA A 354 19.30 37.95 -6.04
C ALA A 354 19.84 39.10 -5.17
N TRP A 355 19.17 39.40 -4.06
CA TRP A 355 19.67 40.36 -3.08
C TRP A 355 20.98 39.89 -2.44
N ALA A 356 21.06 38.62 -1.98
CA ALA A 356 22.26 38.06 -1.38
C ALA A 356 23.45 38.07 -2.36
N ASP A 357 23.23 37.71 -3.62
CA ASP A 357 24.23 37.76 -4.69
C ASP A 357 24.74 39.20 -4.88
N SER A 358 23.83 40.19 -4.91
CA SER A 358 24.21 41.60 -5.07
C SER A 358 25.07 42.12 -3.92
N VAL A 359 24.74 41.74 -2.67
CA VAL A 359 25.50 42.11 -1.47
C VAL A 359 26.88 41.47 -1.49
N TYR A 360 26.96 40.18 -1.84
CA TYR A 360 28.23 39.45 -1.92
C TYR A 360 29.18 40.09 -2.95
N HIS A 361 28.70 40.36 -4.16
CA HIS A 361 29.53 41.01 -5.19
C HIS A 361 29.89 42.45 -4.81
N SER A 362 28.99 43.22 -4.21
CA SER A 362 29.27 44.59 -3.75
C SER A 362 30.32 44.66 -2.62
N SER A 363 30.44 43.58 -1.83
CA SER A 363 31.43 43.48 -0.75
C SER A 363 32.86 43.21 -1.24
N GLY A 364 33.05 43.00 -2.55
CA GLY A 364 34.31 42.57 -3.14
C GLY A 364 34.61 41.10 -2.88
N GLU A 365 33.58 40.25 -2.81
CA GLU A 365 33.70 38.79 -2.67
C GLU A 365 34.51 38.36 -1.44
N ARG A 366 34.40 39.14 -0.36
CA ARG A 366 35.10 38.87 0.89
C ARG A 366 34.49 37.64 1.56
N TRP A 367 35.35 36.75 2.03
CA TRP A 367 34.95 35.50 2.72
C TRP A 367 33.98 35.71 3.90
N LEU A 368 34.03 36.86 4.59
CA LEU A 368 33.11 37.21 5.68
C LEU A 368 31.63 37.31 5.23
N TYR A 369 31.38 37.59 3.96
CA TYR A 369 30.02 37.72 3.39
C TYR A 369 29.54 36.43 2.72
N LEU A 370 30.38 35.40 2.67
CA LEU A 370 30.04 34.08 2.12
C LEU A 370 28.80 33.44 2.79
N PRO A 371 28.58 33.54 4.11
CA PRO A 371 27.36 33.00 4.73
C PRO A 371 26.06 33.64 4.22
N ILE A 372 26.10 34.92 3.81
CA ILE A 372 24.92 35.63 3.29
C ILE A 372 24.44 34.99 1.99
N LEU A 373 25.36 34.51 1.15
CA LEU A 373 25.05 33.83 -0.11
C LEU A 373 24.22 32.54 0.09
N TYR A 374 24.53 31.78 1.14
CA TYR A 374 23.86 30.50 1.43
C TYR A 374 22.59 30.66 2.29
N THR A 375 22.41 31.81 2.93
CA THR A 375 21.29 32.06 3.85
C THR A 375 19.91 31.90 3.17
N PRO A 376 19.63 32.48 1.98
CA PRO A 376 18.33 32.30 1.32
C PRO A 376 17.99 30.84 1.04
N THR A 377 18.98 30.05 0.60
CA THR A 377 18.79 28.61 0.34
C THR A 377 18.43 27.86 1.61
N ILE A 378 19.13 28.10 2.73
CA ILE A 378 18.83 27.46 4.03
C ILE A 378 17.42 27.83 4.50
N VAL A 379 17.06 29.12 4.43
CA VAL A 379 15.72 29.61 4.81
C VAL A 379 14.64 28.96 3.95
N TYR A 380 14.87 28.86 2.64
CA TYR A 380 13.93 28.23 1.72
C TYR A 380 13.76 26.73 1.99
N SER A 381 14.83 25.99 2.26
CA SER A 381 14.75 24.57 2.64
C SER A 381 13.94 24.35 3.92
N VAL A 382 14.11 25.21 4.94
CA VAL A 382 13.30 25.16 6.17
C VAL A 382 11.83 25.51 5.87
N ALA A 383 11.57 26.50 5.02
CA ALA A 383 10.22 26.88 4.63
C ALA A 383 9.50 25.74 3.89
N ILE A 384 10.17 25.06 2.95
CA ILE A 384 9.64 23.87 2.27
C ILE A 384 9.27 22.79 3.26
N PHE A 385 10.17 22.46 4.20
CA PHE A 385 9.92 21.44 5.20
C PHE A 385 8.67 21.76 6.04
N LEU A 386 8.58 22.99 6.55
CA LEU A 386 7.42 23.43 7.33
C LEU A 386 6.13 23.41 6.50
N MET A 387 6.19 23.87 5.25
CA MET A 387 5.03 23.88 4.35
C MET A 387 4.54 22.46 4.04
N ASN A 388 5.44 21.50 3.78
CA ASN A 388 5.06 20.11 3.54
C ASN A 388 4.38 19.50 4.78
N THR A 389 4.92 19.75 5.98
CA THR A 389 4.30 19.28 7.23
C THR A 389 2.91 19.90 7.45
N VAL A 390 2.78 21.22 7.29
CA VAL A 390 1.49 21.92 7.44
C VAL A 390 0.49 21.48 6.39
N TYR A 391 0.91 21.34 5.13
CA TYR A 391 0.04 20.91 4.05
C TYR A 391 -0.46 19.47 4.25
N ARG A 392 0.38 18.54 4.70
CA ARG A 392 -0.05 17.17 5.02
C ARG A 392 -1.14 17.15 6.08
N MET A 393 -1.01 17.98 7.13
CA MET A 393 -2.05 18.14 8.15
C MET A 393 -3.35 18.67 7.53
N ILE A 394 -3.28 19.73 6.73
CA ILE A 394 -4.46 20.30 6.04
C ILE A 394 -5.09 19.27 5.10
N ALA A 395 -4.29 18.56 4.30
CA ALA A 395 -4.75 17.59 3.34
C ALA A 395 -5.47 16.41 4.01
N LYS A 396 -4.98 15.95 5.17
CA LYS A 396 -5.62 14.90 5.98
C LYS A 396 -6.99 15.36 6.48
N GLU A 397 -7.04 16.53 7.11
CA GLU A 397 -8.30 17.10 7.62
C GLU A 397 -9.33 17.35 6.50
N LEU A 398 -8.88 17.85 5.34
CA LEU A 398 -9.75 18.00 4.16
C LEU A 398 -10.29 16.66 3.66
N ASN A 399 -9.45 15.63 3.63
CA ASN A 399 -9.84 14.31 3.15
C ASN A 399 -10.85 13.63 4.10
N ASP A 400 -10.66 13.79 5.40
CA ASP A 400 -11.60 13.33 6.41
C ASP A 400 -12.92 14.11 6.37
N PHE A 401 -12.85 15.43 6.13
CA PHE A 401 -14.01 16.29 5.93
C PHE A 401 -14.83 15.91 4.68
N GLU A 402 -14.19 15.47 3.60
CA GLU A 402 -14.87 15.00 2.38
C GLU A 402 -15.76 13.77 2.64
N ASN A 403 -15.48 13.00 3.70
CA ASN A 403 -16.29 11.86 4.13
C ASN A 403 -16.45 10.79 3.04
N HIS A 404 -15.32 10.24 2.58
CA HIS A 404 -15.28 9.11 1.65
C HIS A 404 -15.88 7.84 2.27
N ARG A 405 -16.61 7.04 1.47
CA ARG A 405 -17.21 5.78 1.95
C ARG A 405 -16.15 4.70 2.14
N LEU A 406 -15.29 4.51 1.14
CA LEU A 406 -14.31 3.42 1.09
C LEU A 406 -12.93 3.92 1.49
N GLU A 407 -12.14 3.04 2.11
CA GLU A 407 -10.74 3.30 2.45
C GLU A 407 -9.92 3.59 1.19
N SER A 408 -10.00 2.71 0.18
CA SER A 408 -9.33 2.90 -1.12
C SER A 408 -9.66 4.24 -1.79
N SER A 409 -10.91 4.71 -1.70
CA SER A 409 -11.30 6.02 -2.23
C SER A 409 -10.72 7.16 -1.40
N HIS A 410 -10.67 7.01 -0.07
CA HIS A 410 -10.07 7.99 0.83
C HIS A 410 -8.56 8.10 0.55
N GLU A 411 -7.86 6.97 0.51
CA GLU A 411 -6.43 6.88 0.17
C GLU A 411 -6.13 7.53 -1.19
N ASN A 412 -6.86 7.17 -2.25
CA ASN A 412 -6.63 7.72 -3.60
C ASN A 412 -6.80 9.26 -3.66
N HIS A 413 -7.78 9.82 -2.97
CA HIS A 413 -7.97 11.27 -2.93
C HIS A 413 -6.93 11.97 -2.05
N PHE A 414 -6.42 11.30 -1.03
CA PHE A 414 -5.32 11.81 -0.22
C PHE A 414 -4.02 11.83 -1.04
N ILE A 415 -3.69 10.74 -1.72
CA ILE A 415 -2.54 10.64 -2.65
C ILE A 415 -2.59 11.76 -3.68
N LEU A 416 -3.74 12.00 -4.32
CA LEU A 416 -3.88 13.08 -5.31
C LEU A 416 -3.55 14.46 -4.73
N LYS A 417 -4.00 14.74 -3.50
CA LYS A 417 -3.72 16.02 -2.81
C LYS A 417 -2.23 16.18 -2.51
N LEU A 418 -1.58 15.13 -2.01
CA LEU A 418 -0.15 15.15 -1.70
C LEU A 418 0.69 15.31 -2.97
N VAL A 419 0.45 14.44 -3.96
CA VAL A 419 1.16 14.45 -5.25
C VAL A 419 1.09 15.83 -5.91
N LEU A 420 -0.09 16.47 -5.93
CA LEU A 420 -0.24 17.80 -6.55
C LEU A 420 0.62 18.87 -5.85
N PHE A 421 0.62 18.89 -4.52
CA PHE A 421 1.36 19.89 -3.76
C PHE A 421 2.86 19.63 -3.78
N ASP A 422 3.28 18.40 -3.52
CA ASP A 422 4.70 18.02 -3.53
C ASP A 422 5.30 18.21 -4.93
N PHE A 423 4.56 17.90 -6.00
CA PHE A 423 4.97 18.21 -7.37
C PHE A 423 5.24 19.70 -7.57
N VAL A 424 4.30 20.56 -7.17
CA VAL A 424 4.46 22.02 -7.33
C VAL A 424 5.62 22.52 -6.48
N ASN A 425 5.73 22.07 -5.23
CA ASN A 425 6.76 22.52 -4.31
C ASN A 425 8.18 22.11 -4.77
N CYS A 426 8.31 20.91 -5.35
CA CYS A 426 9.59 20.40 -5.84
C CYS A 426 9.97 20.96 -7.22
N PHE A 427 9.02 21.08 -8.16
CA PHE A 427 9.34 21.37 -9.55
C PHE A 427 9.08 22.81 -10.00
N MET A 428 8.29 23.61 -9.28
CA MET A 428 7.99 24.98 -9.74
C MET A 428 9.22 25.87 -9.79
N SER A 429 10.18 25.73 -8.87
CA SER A 429 11.44 26.48 -8.94
C SER A 429 12.23 26.14 -10.21
N LEU A 430 12.26 24.86 -10.59
CA LEU A 430 12.88 24.37 -11.81
C LEU A 430 12.16 24.88 -13.05
N PHE A 431 10.82 24.88 -13.06
CA PHE A 431 10.02 25.46 -14.13
C PHE A 431 10.25 26.96 -14.29
N TYR A 432 10.40 27.69 -13.18
CA TYR A 432 10.71 29.11 -13.18
C TYR A 432 12.10 29.39 -13.78
N VAL A 433 13.13 28.64 -13.35
CA VAL A 433 14.48 28.76 -13.92
C VAL A 433 14.50 28.39 -15.40
N ALA A 434 13.79 27.31 -15.79
CA ALA A 434 13.75 26.81 -17.15
C ALA A 434 13.05 27.76 -18.13
N PHE A 435 11.86 28.25 -17.78
CA PHE A 435 10.97 28.93 -18.73
C PHE A 435 10.89 30.45 -18.55
N TYR A 436 11.08 30.95 -17.33
CA TYR A 436 11.07 32.39 -17.06
C TYR A 436 12.48 32.99 -17.12
N LEU A 437 13.45 32.44 -16.37
CA LEU A 437 14.84 32.92 -16.41
C LEU A 437 15.59 32.45 -17.66
N GLN A 438 15.18 31.32 -18.23
CA GLN A 438 15.79 30.71 -19.43
C GLN A 438 17.29 30.41 -19.28
N ASP A 439 17.75 30.16 -18.05
CA ASP A 439 19.14 29.81 -17.76
C ASP A 439 19.31 28.30 -17.59
N ARG A 440 19.82 27.65 -18.64
CA ARG A 440 20.10 26.21 -18.65
C ARG A 440 21.23 25.80 -17.70
N THR A 441 22.21 26.67 -17.50
CA THR A 441 23.34 26.35 -16.60
C THR A 441 22.88 26.38 -15.15
N LEU A 442 22.08 27.38 -14.79
CA LEU A 442 21.41 27.45 -13.50
C LEU A 442 20.46 26.27 -13.33
N LEU A 443 19.63 25.95 -14.33
CA LEU A 443 18.70 24.81 -14.29
C LEU A 443 19.44 23.50 -13.98
N ARG A 444 20.53 23.22 -14.70
CA ARG A 444 21.34 22.01 -14.50
C ARG A 444 21.92 21.94 -13.09
N SER A 445 22.50 23.04 -12.61
CA SER A 445 23.12 23.09 -11.27
C SER A 445 22.08 22.96 -10.16
N HIS A 446 20.93 23.64 -10.30
CA HIS A 446 19.84 23.60 -9.34
C HIS A 446 19.19 22.21 -9.28
N LEU A 447 18.93 21.60 -10.44
CA LEU A 447 18.42 20.23 -10.53
C LEU A 447 19.37 19.20 -9.91
N ALA A 448 20.66 19.29 -10.22
CA ALA A 448 21.66 18.40 -9.63
C ALA A 448 21.74 18.59 -8.11
N CYS A 449 21.71 19.84 -7.63
CA CYS A 449 21.72 20.15 -6.21
C CYS A 449 20.48 19.56 -5.52
N LEU A 450 19.27 19.82 -6.02
CA LEU A 450 18.03 19.31 -5.45
C LEU A 450 18.02 17.78 -5.42
N LEU A 451 18.32 17.12 -6.54
CA LEU A 451 18.28 15.66 -6.63
C LEU A 451 19.28 15.00 -5.67
N ILE A 452 20.54 15.46 -5.67
CA ILE A 452 21.59 14.85 -4.85
C ILE A 452 21.34 15.14 -3.37
N THR A 453 20.96 16.37 -3.02
CA THR A 453 20.69 16.72 -1.61
C THR A 453 19.46 16.03 -1.08
N SER A 454 18.37 15.94 -1.87
CA SER A 454 17.16 15.24 -1.46
C SER A 454 17.41 13.75 -1.26
N GLN A 455 18.16 13.10 -2.16
CA GLN A 455 18.54 11.69 -2.05
C GLN A 455 19.43 11.43 -0.82
N LEU A 456 20.43 12.29 -0.57
CA LEU A 456 21.27 12.15 0.62
C LEU A 456 20.50 12.33 1.93
N ILE A 457 19.60 13.31 1.98
CA ILE A 457 18.73 13.53 3.15
C ILE A 457 17.76 12.36 3.31
N GLY A 458 17.19 11.84 2.22
CA GLY A 458 16.38 10.62 2.18
C GLY A 458 17.12 9.46 2.82
N GLN A 459 18.32 9.11 2.33
CA GLN A 459 19.09 7.99 2.89
C GLN A 459 19.41 8.17 4.38
N VAL A 460 19.62 9.41 4.85
CA VAL A 460 19.78 9.69 6.29
C VAL A 460 18.50 9.37 7.06
N GLN A 461 17.37 9.87 6.58
CA GLN A 461 16.06 9.72 7.23
C GLN A 461 15.55 8.28 7.17
N GLU A 462 15.94 7.52 6.15
CA GLU A 462 15.40 6.18 5.88
C GLU A 462 16.32 5.03 6.30
N ALA A 463 17.64 5.23 6.26
CA ALA A 463 18.59 4.22 6.72
C ALA A 463 19.10 4.51 8.13
N MET A 464 19.63 5.72 8.36
CA MET A 464 20.38 6.02 9.58
C MET A 464 19.47 6.25 10.78
N VAL A 465 18.40 7.03 10.61
CA VAL A 465 17.44 7.31 11.70
C VAL A 465 16.77 6.01 12.19
N PRO A 466 16.21 5.15 11.31
CA PRO A 466 15.59 3.90 11.75
C PRO A 466 16.60 2.91 12.33
N TYR A 467 17.83 2.86 11.81
CA TYR A 467 18.90 2.07 12.40
C TYR A 467 19.25 2.51 13.83
N PHE A 468 19.29 3.81 14.10
CA PHE A 468 19.53 4.33 15.45
C PHE A 468 18.39 3.96 16.40
N PHE A 469 17.13 4.09 15.97
CA PHE A 469 15.97 3.63 16.75
C PHE A 469 16.03 2.12 17.03
N PHE A 470 16.34 1.32 16.01
CA PHE A 470 16.55 -0.11 16.15
C PHE A 470 17.65 -0.42 17.16
N LYS A 471 18.82 0.23 17.06
CA LYS A 471 19.96 -0.03 17.95
C LYS A 471 19.66 0.34 19.40
N ARG A 472 19.01 1.48 19.63
CA ARG A 472 18.57 1.90 20.95
C ARG A 472 17.58 0.89 21.56
N ARG A 473 16.64 0.40 20.75
CA ARG A 473 15.66 -0.60 21.19
C ARG A 473 16.32 -1.95 21.49
N GLU A 474 17.26 -2.39 20.66
CA GLU A 474 18.06 -3.60 20.89
C GLU A 474 18.81 -3.53 22.23
N THR A 475 19.40 -2.38 22.57
CA THR A 475 20.06 -2.20 23.86
C THR A 475 19.08 -2.26 25.04
N GLN A 476 17.92 -1.62 24.94
CA GLN A 476 16.88 -1.66 25.98
C GLN A 476 16.34 -3.09 26.19
N LEU A 477 16.16 -3.83 25.11
CA LEU A 477 15.79 -5.24 25.16
C LEU A 477 16.83 -6.12 25.84
N ALA A 478 18.10 -5.93 25.49
CA ALA A 478 19.19 -6.69 26.11
C ALA A 478 19.28 -6.42 27.62
N GLU A 479 19.03 -5.18 28.04
CA GLU A 479 18.95 -4.81 29.46
C GLU A 479 17.73 -5.42 30.17
N ALA A 480 16.55 -5.36 29.55
CA ALA A 480 15.34 -5.99 30.07
C ALA A 480 15.47 -7.52 30.16
N MET A 481 16.11 -8.15 29.17
CA MET A 481 16.44 -9.59 29.19
C MET A 481 17.41 -9.93 30.33
N LYS A 482 18.47 -9.15 30.54
CA LYS A 482 19.39 -9.34 31.68
C LYS A 482 18.68 -9.20 33.03
N LYS A 483 17.78 -8.21 33.18
CA LYS A 483 16.97 -8.02 34.40
C LYS A 483 16.03 -9.22 34.63
N SER A 484 15.46 -9.76 33.56
CA SER A 484 14.62 -10.95 33.59
C SER A 484 15.42 -12.23 33.89
N ASP A 485 16.63 -12.39 33.34
CA ASP A 485 17.50 -13.55 33.60
C ASP A 485 17.99 -13.58 35.06
N ASN A 486 18.23 -12.42 35.68
CA ASN A 486 18.47 -12.32 37.12
C ASN A 486 17.25 -12.76 37.95
N LEU A 487 16.03 -12.64 37.41
CA LEU A 487 14.79 -13.15 38.02
C LEU A 487 14.54 -14.66 37.74
N LYS A 488 15.18 -15.23 36.70
CA LYS A 488 14.98 -16.64 36.26
C LYS A 488 15.58 -17.68 37.20
N GLN A 489 16.42 -17.29 38.16
CA GLN A 489 17.01 -18.23 39.10
C GLN A 489 16.00 -18.89 40.07
N LEU A 490 14.70 -18.54 39.98
CA LEU A 490 13.66 -18.93 40.94
C LEU A 490 12.55 -19.87 40.43
N ASP A 491 12.32 -20.06 39.11
CA ASP A 491 11.20 -20.95 38.70
C ASP A 491 11.32 -21.50 37.26
N GLY A 492 11.42 -22.83 37.13
CA GLY A 492 11.93 -23.54 35.94
C GLY A 492 10.91 -24.22 35.02
N ARG A 493 9.64 -23.80 34.95
CA ARG A 493 8.61 -24.50 34.14
C ARG A 493 7.72 -23.63 33.20
N ALA A 494 8.08 -22.38 32.90
CA ALA A 494 7.25 -21.49 32.07
C ALA A 494 8.05 -20.65 31.05
N GLU A 495 8.94 -21.27 30.27
CA GLU A 495 9.89 -20.50 29.43
C GLU A 495 9.37 -20.18 28.01
N ILE A 496 8.54 -21.05 27.42
CA ILE A 496 8.04 -20.89 26.03
C ILE A 496 6.91 -19.84 25.95
N ASP A 497 6.03 -19.78 26.96
CA ASP A 497 4.95 -18.78 27.03
C ASP A 497 5.52 -17.36 27.27
N LYS A 498 6.55 -17.24 28.12
CA LYS A 498 7.20 -15.94 28.41
C LYS A 498 7.95 -15.35 27.22
N THR A 499 8.50 -16.16 26.31
CA THR A 499 9.21 -15.65 25.13
C THR A 499 8.25 -14.96 24.16
N ILE A 500 7.11 -15.60 23.87
CA ILE A 500 6.06 -15.01 23.03
C ILE A 500 5.47 -13.74 23.68
N GLN A 501 5.32 -13.74 25.00
CA GLN A 501 4.87 -12.56 25.74
C GLN A 501 5.85 -11.39 25.59
N LYS A 502 7.16 -11.65 25.77
CA LYS A 502 8.21 -10.63 25.57
C LYS A 502 8.22 -10.11 24.14
N GLN A 503 8.07 -10.99 23.16
CA GLN A 503 7.98 -10.63 21.75
C GLN A 503 6.79 -9.71 21.48
N ALA A 504 5.59 -10.08 21.95
CA ALA A 504 4.37 -9.29 21.75
C ALA A 504 4.47 -7.88 22.35
N VAL A 505 5.01 -7.76 23.58
CA VAL A 505 5.23 -6.47 24.24
C VAL A 505 6.23 -5.62 23.47
N LEU A 506 7.34 -6.22 23.03
CA LEU A 506 8.33 -5.53 22.23
C LEU A 506 7.72 -5.02 20.91
N GLU A 507 7.00 -5.88 20.20
CA GLU A 507 6.34 -5.53 18.95
C GLU A 507 5.34 -4.38 19.14
N GLY A 508 4.60 -4.35 20.26
CA GLY A 508 3.71 -3.24 20.62
C GLY A 508 4.41 -1.87 20.79
N THR A 509 5.72 -1.86 21.06
CA THR A 509 6.52 -0.62 21.12
C THR A 509 7.14 -0.20 19.79
N MET A 510 7.04 -1.03 18.75
CA MET A 510 7.57 -0.68 17.43
C MET A 510 6.66 0.33 16.72
N SER A 511 7.22 1.07 15.78
CA SER A 511 6.45 2.02 14.97
C SER A 511 5.47 1.26 14.06
N VAL A 512 4.27 1.80 13.89
CA VAL A 512 3.29 1.29 12.92
C VAL A 512 3.71 1.71 11.52
N TYR A 513 3.63 0.80 10.55
CA TYR A 513 3.82 1.13 9.15
C TYR A 513 2.53 1.77 8.61
N GLU A 514 2.57 3.07 8.28
CA GLU A 514 1.39 3.84 7.82
C GLU A 514 0.99 3.54 6.36
N GLY A 515 1.74 2.70 5.65
CA GLY A 515 1.46 2.26 4.28
C GLY A 515 2.53 2.71 3.27
N THR A 516 2.36 2.28 2.02
CA THR A 516 3.34 2.48 0.92
C THR A 516 3.29 3.87 0.28
N MET A 517 2.51 4.80 0.82
CA MET A 517 2.24 6.08 0.15
C MET A 517 3.49 6.95 0.04
N ASP A 518 4.24 7.12 1.13
CA ASP A 518 5.46 7.93 1.13
C ASP A 518 6.56 7.27 0.29
N ASP A 519 6.67 5.93 0.37
CA ASP A 519 7.62 5.16 -0.43
C ASP A 519 7.35 5.36 -1.96
N TYR A 520 6.08 5.31 -2.39
CA TYR A 520 5.73 5.61 -3.79
C TYR A 520 5.90 7.08 -4.15
N LEU A 521 5.63 8.01 -3.24
CA LEU A 521 5.79 9.45 -3.47
C LEU A 521 7.25 9.78 -3.79
N GLU A 522 8.20 9.15 -3.09
CA GLU A 522 9.62 9.31 -3.37
C GLU A 522 9.96 8.87 -4.80
N LEU A 523 9.54 7.66 -5.19
CA LEU A 523 9.76 7.16 -6.55
C LEU A 523 9.10 8.05 -7.61
N PHE A 524 7.93 8.61 -7.30
CA PHE A 524 7.23 9.55 -8.16
C PHE A 524 8.02 10.86 -8.37
N LEU A 525 8.53 11.47 -7.30
CA LEU A 525 9.36 12.67 -7.39
C LEU A 525 10.68 12.37 -8.11
N GLN A 526 11.31 11.23 -7.83
CA GLN A 526 12.51 10.79 -8.51
C GLN A 526 12.28 10.62 -10.02
N PHE A 527 11.17 10.00 -10.41
CA PHE A 527 10.77 9.86 -11.82
C PHE A 527 10.60 11.25 -12.48
N GLY A 528 10.00 12.20 -11.77
CA GLY A 528 9.90 13.59 -12.23
C GLY A 528 11.27 14.23 -12.52
N TYR A 529 12.23 14.10 -11.60
CA TYR A 529 13.58 14.64 -11.81
C TYR A 529 14.32 14.00 -13.00
N VAL A 530 14.08 12.72 -13.28
CA VAL A 530 14.69 12.01 -14.40
C VAL A 530 14.07 12.41 -15.75
N PHE A 531 12.73 12.46 -15.84
CA PHE A 531 12.04 12.57 -17.12
C PHE A 531 11.61 14.00 -17.50
N LEU A 532 11.27 14.88 -16.55
CA LEU A 532 10.83 16.25 -16.87
C LEU A 532 11.93 17.10 -17.52
N PHE A 533 13.15 17.01 -16.99
CA PHE A 533 14.29 17.86 -17.36
C PHE A 533 15.41 17.06 -18.02
N SER A 534 15.05 15.96 -18.69
CA SER A 534 16.02 14.99 -19.22
C SER A 534 16.99 15.58 -20.24
N SER A 535 16.56 16.57 -21.03
CA SER A 535 17.43 17.31 -21.94
C SER A 535 18.47 18.18 -21.23
N ALA A 536 18.18 18.65 -20.01
CA ALA A 536 19.04 19.57 -19.27
C ALA A 536 20.08 18.81 -18.40
N PHE A 537 19.69 17.67 -17.81
CA PHE A 537 20.57 16.89 -16.94
C PHE A 537 20.49 15.37 -17.19
N PRO A 538 21.19 14.86 -18.21
CA PRO A 538 21.19 13.43 -18.53
C PRO A 538 21.70 12.49 -17.43
N LEU A 539 22.45 13.00 -16.46
CA LEU A 539 22.99 12.22 -15.33
C LEU A 539 21.96 11.97 -14.22
N ALA A 540 20.77 12.56 -14.29
CA ALA A 540 19.70 12.34 -13.30
C ALA A 540 19.40 10.85 -13.12
N ALA A 541 19.31 10.10 -14.21
CA ALA A 541 19.02 8.66 -14.20
C ALA A 541 20.11 7.84 -13.48
N LEU A 542 21.38 8.25 -13.55
CA LEU A 542 22.47 7.58 -12.85
C LEU A 542 22.33 7.74 -11.34
N TRP A 543 22.05 8.96 -10.86
CA TRP A 543 21.83 9.23 -9.44
C TRP A 543 20.60 8.51 -8.92
N ALA A 544 19.50 8.55 -9.66
CA ALA A 544 18.28 7.79 -9.34
C ALA A 544 18.54 6.27 -9.27
N LEU A 545 19.32 5.72 -10.20
CA LEU A 545 19.70 4.31 -10.19
C LEU A 545 20.52 3.94 -8.95
N LEU A 546 21.52 4.75 -8.58
CA LEU A 546 22.33 4.53 -7.38
C LEU A 546 21.49 4.59 -6.11
N ASN A 547 20.57 5.55 -6.03
CA ASN A 547 19.63 5.66 -4.91
C ASN A 547 18.76 4.40 -4.80
N ASN A 548 18.13 3.96 -5.88
CA ASN A 548 17.21 2.82 -5.84
C ASN A 548 17.91 1.49 -5.51
N VAL A 549 19.18 1.32 -5.90
CA VAL A 549 19.97 0.14 -5.51
C VAL A 549 20.16 0.08 -4.00
N THR A 550 20.37 1.23 -3.35
CA THR A 550 20.37 1.29 -1.88
C THR A 550 18.96 1.17 -1.31
N GLU A 551 17.96 1.73 -2.00
CA GLU A 551 16.58 1.83 -1.51
C GLU A 551 15.91 0.49 -1.31
N ILE A 552 16.10 -0.41 -2.27
CA ILE A 552 15.63 -1.80 -2.16
C ILE A 552 16.07 -2.46 -0.85
N ARG A 553 17.25 -2.10 -0.33
CA ARG A 553 17.84 -2.72 0.87
C ARG A 553 17.47 -1.97 2.15
N THR A 554 17.42 -0.64 2.12
CA THR A 554 17.00 0.19 3.26
C THR A 554 15.53 -0.04 3.58
N ASP A 555 14.66 -0.09 2.58
CA ASP A 555 13.26 -0.44 2.74
C ASP A 555 13.06 -1.85 3.29
N ALA A 556 13.77 -2.83 2.73
CA ALA A 556 13.73 -4.19 3.23
C ALA A 556 14.16 -4.28 4.71
N PHE A 557 15.18 -3.52 5.10
CA PHE A 557 15.61 -3.43 6.50
C PHE A 557 14.55 -2.76 7.40
N LYS A 558 13.96 -1.63 6.96
CA LYS A 558 12.87 -0.94 7.66
C LYS A 558 11.72 -1.92 7.97
N MET A 559 11.27 -2.67 6.96
CA MET A 559 10.19 -3.64 7.09
C MET A 559 10.52 -4.83 7.98
N CYS A 560 11.78 -5.30 8.00
CA CYS A 560 12.17 -6.47 8.79
C CYS A 560 12.47 -6.14 10.25
N ARG A 561 12.95 -4.93 10.57
CA ARG A 561 13.56 -4.62 11.87
C ARG A 561 13.01 -3.38 12.55
N VAL A 562 12.38 -2.45 11.85
CA VAL A 562 11.97 -1.16 12.43
C VAL A 562 10.49 -1.18 12.78
N TYR A 563 9.66 -1.50 11.81
CA TYR A 563 8.21 -1.47 11.93
C TYR A 563 7.62 -2.72 12.58
N GLN A 564 6.43 -2.56 13.16
CA GLN A 564 5.51 -3.67 13.40
C GLN A 564 5.19 -4.38 12.09
N ARG A 565 4.83 -5.66 12.16
CA ARG A 565 4.35 -6.38 10.98
C ARG A 565 3.04 -5.73 10.52
N PRO A 566 2.95 -5.24 9.27
CA PRO A 566 1.68 -4.78 8.72
C PRO A 566 0.79 -5.98 8.41
N PHE A 567 -0.53 -5.78 8.47
CA PHE A 567 -1.47 -6.78 7.99
C PHE A 567 -1.34 -6.99 6.47
N CYS A 568 -1.53 -8.23 6.03
CA CYS A 568 -1.41 -8.58 4.62
C CYS A 568 -2.63 -8.08 3.82
N GLU A 569 -2.44 -7.00 3.06
CA GLU A 569 -3.45 -6.46 2.15
C GLU A 569 -3.32 -7.04 0.74
N SER A 570 -4.46 -7.37 0.13
CA SER A 570 -4.54 -7.74 -1.28
C SER A 570 -4.42 -6.51 -2.17
N ALA A 571 -3.54 -6.57 -3.16
CA ALA A 571 -3.45 -5.59 -4.23
C ALA A 571 -3.23 -6.30 -5.57
N SER A 572 -3.68 -5.67 -6.66
CA SER A 572 -3.51 -6.15 -8.04
C SER A 572 -2.72 -5.17 -8.93
N ASN A 573 -2.51 -3.95 -8.45
CA ASN A 573 -1.75 -2.89 -9.11
C ASN A 573 -1.35 -1.82 -8.08
N ILE A 574 -0.61 -0.80 -8.54
CA ILE A 574 -0.16 0.34 -7.72
C ILE A 574 -1.24 1.42 -7.50
N GLY A 575 -2.47 1.19 -7.96
CA GLY A 575 -3.61 2.10 -7.78
C GLY A 575 -3.44 3.44 -8.47
N ALA A 576 -3.78 4.53 -7.76
CA ALA A 576 -3.71 5.90 -8.27
C ALA A 576 -2.29 6.32 -8.72
N TRP A 577 -1.25 5.66 -8.23
CA TRP A 577 0.14 5.94 -8.64
C TRP A 577 0.37 5.71 -10.12
N GLN A 578 -0.28 4.72 -10.74
CA GLN A 578 -0.16 4.48 -12.19
C GLN A 578 -0.56 5.73 -12.98
N VAL A 579 -1.71 6.32 -12.62
CA VAL A 579 -2.22 7.54 -13.24
C VAL A 579 -1.27 8.71 -12.99
N ALA A 580 -0.73 8.84 -11.78
CA ALA A 580 0.25 9.88 -11.45
C ALA A 580 1.51 9.78 -12.33
N PHE A 581 2.11 8.60 -12.45
CA PHE A 581 3.30 8.36 -13.30
C PHE A 581 3.02 8.62 -14.78
N GLU A 582 1.82 8.28 -15.29
CA GLU A 582 1.43 8.57 -16.67
C GLU A 582 1.28 10.08 -16.91
N VAL A 583 0.63 10.80 -15.97
CA VAL A 583 0.45 12.26 -16.05
C VAL A 583 1.80 12.99 -16.05
N ILE A 584 2.72 12.65 -15.16
CA ILE A 584 4.06 13.26 -15.18
C ILE A 584 4.83 12.88 -16.45
N GLY A 585 4.60 11.68 -16.99
CA GLY A 585 5.10 11.27 -18.29
C GLY A 585 4.53 12.09 -19.46
N LEU A 586 3.33 12.64 -19.36
CA LEU A 586 2.76 13.57 -20.35
C LEU A 586 3.34 14.98 -20.18
N ILE A 587 3.41 15.48 -18.94
CA ILE A 587 4.04 16.79 -18.63
C ILE A 587 5.50 16.81 -19.08
N SER A 588 6.20 15.68 -19.00
CA SER A 588 7.58 15.53 -19.48
C SER A 588 7.72 15.79 -20.98
N VAL A 589 6.74 15.39 -21.80
CA VAL A 589 6.79 15.64 -23.26
C VAL A 589 6.70 17.14 -23.53
N ILE A 590 5.78 17.82 -22.86
CA ILE A 590 5.61 19.28 -22.97
C ILE A 590 6.89 19.98 -22.52
N THR A 591 7.44 19.57 -21.37
CA THR A 591 8.61 20.20 -20.75
C THR A 591 9.86 20.07 -21.62
N ASN A 592 10.19 18.87 -22.08
CA ASN A 592 11.39 18.64 -22.90
C ASN A 592 11.25 19.31 -24.27
N THR A 593 10.07 19.28 -24.89
CA THR A 593 9.87 19.93 -26.20
C THR A 593 10.02 21.45 -26.10
N ALA A 594 9.45 22.06 -25.05
CA ALA A 594 9.62 23.49 -24.76
C ALA A 594 11.08 23.86 -24.48
N LEU A 595 11.79 23.07 -23.66
CA LEU A 595 13.20 23.28 -23.37
C LEU A 595 14.07 23.26 -24.64
N ILE A 596 13.87 22.25 -25.50
CA ILE A 596 14.60 22.11 -26.77
C ILE A 596 14.29 23.29 -27.69
N GLY A 597 13.02 23.69 -27.80
CA GLY A 597 12.61 24.79 -28.67
C GLY A 597 13.09 26.17 -28.23
N MET A 598 13.26 26.38 -26.92
CA MET A 598 13.84 27.60 -26.38
C MET A 598 15.37 27.67 -26.50
N ASP A 599 16.04 26.60 -26.97
CA ASP A 599 17.49 26.62 -27.09
C ASP A 599 17.98 27.57 -28.21
N PRO A 600 18.92 28.50 -27.92
CA PRO A 600 19.45 29.42 -28.93
C PRO A 600 20.10 28.73 -30.14
N THR A 601 20.65 27.54 -29.96
CA THR A 601 21.27 26.74 -31.04
C THR A 601 20.21 26.19 -32.00
N VAL A 602 19.07 25.76 -31.46
CA VAL A 602 17.93 25.27 -32.26
C VAL A 602 17.25 26.43 -32.96
N GLN A 603 17.08 27.57 -32.27
CA GLN A 603 16.49 28.76 -32.87
C GLN A 603 17.31 29.30 -34.06
N LYS A 604 18.64 29.17 -34.03
CA LYS A 604 19.52 29.54 -35.16
C LYS A 604 19.33 28.69 -36.42
N LEU A 605 18.76 27.48 -36.30
CA LEU A 605 18.45 26.65 -37.46
C LEU A 605 17.17 27.07 -38.17
N LEU A 606 16.28 27.78 -37.47
CA LEU A 606 15.03 28.23 -38.03
C LEU A 606 15.29 29.45 -38.92
N PRO A 607 14.54 29.61 -40.02
CA PRO A 607 14.67 30.77 -40.90
C PRO A 607 14.51 32.08 -40.12
N SER A 608 15.41 33.04 -40.33
CA SER A 608 15.47 34.30 -39.56
C SER A 608 14.25 35.22 -39.77
N ASP A 609 13.46 34.97 -40.81
CA ASP A 609 12.25 35.69 -41.21
C ASP A 609 10.96 35.08 -40.63
N MET A 610 11.04 33.99 -39.86
CA MET A 610 9.88 33.41 -39.21
C MET A 610 9.38 34.25 -38.04
N SER A 611 8.06 34.43 -37.97
CA SER A 611 7.41 35.03 -36.81
C SER A 611 7.52 34.12 -35.58
N ALA A 612 7.52 34.71 -34.39
CA ALA A 612 7.53 33.96 -33.12
C ALA A 612 6.37 32.95 -33.03
N VAL A 613 5.20 33.28 -33.62
CA VAL A 613 4.04 32.39 -33.68
C VAL A 613 4.35 31.13 -34.48
N ASN A 614 5.00 31.26 -35.64
CA ASN A 614 5.32 30.10 -36.48
C ASN A 614 6.37 29.21 -35.83
N ILE A 615 7.31 29.78 -35.07
CA ILE A 615 8.30 29.03 -34.27
C ILE A 615 7.61 28.19 -33.20
N VAL A 616 6.66 28.80 -32.45
CA VAL A 616 5.87 28.08 -31.45
C VAL A 616 5.03 26.98 -32.09
N LEU A 617 4.41 27.23 -33.25
CA LEU A 617 3.64 26.22 -33.98
C LEU A 617 4.47 25.00 -34.37
N ILE A 618 5.73 25.18 -34.80
CA ILE A 618 6.64 24.07 -35.08
C ILE A 618 6.84 23.21 -33.83
N PHE A 619 7.08 23.83 -32.68
CA PHE A 619 7.28 23.09 -31.43
C PHE A 619 6.02 22.35 -30.98
N VAL A 620 4.84 22.96 -31.12
CA VAL A 620 3.56 22.29 -30.84
C VAL A 620 3.34 21.10 -31.78
N ILE A 621 3.69 21.22 -33.06
CA ILE A 621 3.60 20.09 -34.00
C ILE A 621 4.53 18.95 -33.58
N VAL A 622 5.79 19.26 -33.23
CA VAL A 622 6.74 18.24 -32.74
C VAL A 622 6.22 17.57 -31.47
N GLU A 623 5.67 18.34 -30.54
CA GLU A 623 5.07 17.84 -29.31
C GLU A 623 3.89 16.88 -29.59
N HIS A 624 2.97 17.25 -30.48
CA HIS A 624 1.86 16.37 -30.88
C HIS A 624 2.34 15.10 -31.59
N VAL A 625 3.41 15.15 -32.37
CA VAL A 625 4.02 13.96 -32.99
C VAL A 625 4.57 13.02 -31.92
N VAL A 626 5.29 13.55 -30.92
CA VAL A 626 5.81 12.72 -29.82
C VAL A 626 4.67 12.14 -28.97
N LEU A 627 3.63 12.92 -28.68
CA LEU A 627 2.43 12.43 -28.00
C LEU A 627 1.71 11.35 -28.81
N ALA A 628 1.61 11.50 -30.14
CA ALA A 628 1.01 10.49 -31.01
C ALA A 628 1.82 9.19 -31.01
N ILE A 629 3.16 9.27 -31.05
CA ILE A 629 4.05 8.10 -30.92
C ILE A 629 3.85 7.43 -29.57
N LYS A 630 3.82 8.21 -28.48
CA LYS A 630 3.57 7.71 -27.12
C LYS A 630 2.21 7.00 -27.01
N GLY A 631 1.15 7.61 -27.55
CA GLY A 631 -0.18 7.01 -27.62
C GLY A 631 -0.20 5.73 -28.47
N ALA A 632 0.53 5.69 -29.58
CA ALA A 632 0.65 4.48 -30.40
C ALA A 632 1.37 3.36 -29.64
N VAL A 633 2.47 3.65 -28.95
CA VAL A 633 3.20 2.66 -28.13
C VAL A 633 2.29 2.10 -27.04
N ALA A 634 1.57 2.96 -26.31
CA ALA A 634 0.62 2.54 -25.28
C ALA A 634 -0.54 1.71 -25.85
N TYR A 635 -1.02 2.03 -27.06
CA TYR A 635 -2.09 1.28 -27.71
C TYR A 635 -1.64 -0.10 -28.22
N PHE A 636 -0.43 -0.21 -28.78
CA PHE A 636 0.07 -1.45 -29.37
C PHE A 636 0.61 -2.45 -28.35
N ILE A 637 1.00 -1.99 -27.15
CA ILE A 637 1.44 -2.86 -26.07
C ILE A 637 0.23 -3.20 -25.21
N PRO A 638 -0.30 -4.44 -25.24
CA PRO A 638 -1.44 -4.76 -24.42
C PRO A 638 -1.03 -4.81 -22.95
N ASP A 639 -1.88 -4.26 -22.07
CA ASP A 639 -1.69 -4.18 -20.61
C ASP A 639 -1.49 -5.54 -19.94
N MET A 640 -1.98 -6.62 -20.56
CA MET A 640 -1.90 -7.97 -20.01
C MET A 640 -1.21 -8.92 -20.99
N PRO A 641 -0.30 -9.80 -20.53
CA PRO A 641 0.28 -10.85 -21.37
C PRO A 641 -0.79 -11.80 -21.92
N LYS A 642 -0.56 -12.32 -23.13
CA LYS A 642 -1.53 -13.20 -23.82
C LYS A 642 -1.88 -14.46 -23.02
N TRP A 643 -0.91 -15.04 -22.32
CA TRP A 643 -1.16 -16.25 -21.51
C TRP A 643 -2.10 -15.95 -20.34
N VAL A 644 -1.95 -14.81 -19.64
CA VAL A 644 -2.86 -14.38 -18.57
C VAL A 644 -4.28 -14.18 -19.11
N GLN A 645 -4.42 -13.54 -20.29
CA GLN A 645 -5.72 -13.36 -20.93
C GLN A 645 -6.39 -14.70 -21.26
N ILE A 646 -5.63 -15.68 -21.75
CA ILE A 646 -6.13 -17.02 -22.05
C ILE A 646 -6.58 -17.73 -20.78
N GLU A 647 -5.82 -17.63 -19.69
CA GLU A 647 -6.18 -18.25 -18.42
C GLU A 647 -7.45 -17.65 -17.81
N LEU A 648 -7.57 -16.32 -17.79
CA LEU A 648 -8.80 -15.64 -17.33
C LEU A 648 -10.00 -16.03 -18.21
N ALA A 649 -9.84 -16.06 -19.53
CA ALA A 649 -10.90 -16.50 -20.43
C ALA A 649 -11.30 -17.97 -20.21
N ARG A 650 -10.33 -18.82 -19.83
CA ARG A 650 -10.58 -20.22 -19.49
C ARG A 650 -11.35 -20.34 -18.17
N GLU A 651 -10.97 -19.60 -17.15
CA GLU A 651 -11.66 -19.56 -15.85
C GLU A 651 -13.13 -19.11 -16.04
N ASP A 652 -13.35 -18.01 -16.77
CA ASP A 652 -14.69 -17.52 -17.12
C ASP A 652 -15.51 -18.55 -17.88
N TYR A 653 -14.89 -19.25 -18.84
CA TYR A 653 -15.56 -20.29 -19.62
C TYR A 653 -15.96 -21.48 -18.74
N GLN A 654 -15.07 -21.94 -17.87
CA GLN A 654 -15.33 -23.04 -16.94
C GLN A 654 -16.43 -22.68 -15.93
N SER A 655 -16.40 -21.47 -15.36
CA SER A 655 -17.44 -20.95 -14.47
C SER A 655 -18.82 -20.93 -15.15
N LYS A 656 -18.89 -20.40 -16.39
CA LYS A 656 -20.13 -20.42 -17.19
C LYS A 656 -20.62 -21.84 -17.49
N GLN A 657 -19.70 -22.77 -17.80
CA GLN A 657 -20.06 -24.17 -18.06
C GLN A 657 -20.57 -24.88 -16.80
N ALA A 658 -19.95 -24.63 -15.65
CA ALA A 658 -20.39 -25.16 -14.36
C ALA A 658 -21.80 -24.68 -14.01
N LEU A 659 -22.05 -23.37 -14.12
CA LEU A 659 -23.38 -22.78 -13.90
C LEU A 659 -24.43 -23.35 -14.87
N GLN A 660 -24.09 -23.57 -16.14
CA GLN A 660 -25.00 -24.20 -17.10
C GLN A 660 -25.34 -25.65 -16.72
N LYS A 661 -24.34 -26.44 -16.30
CA LYS A 661 -24.55 -27.81 -15.82
C LYS A 661 -25.45 -27.83 -14.58
N GLU A 662 -25.22 -26.94 -13.62
CA GLU A 662 -26.04 -26.82 -12.42
C GLU A 662 -27.49 -26.46 -12.78
N ARG A 663 -27.70 -25.46 -13.65
CA ARG A 663 -29.04 -25.09 -14.14
C ARG A 663 -29.75 -26.24 -14.84
N LEU A 664 -29.03 -27.00 -15.66
CA LEU A 664 -29.58 -28.17 -16.34
C LEU A 664 -29.95 -29.28 -15.34
N GLN A 665 -29.10 -29.54 -14.36
CA GLN A 665 -29.39 -30.51 -13.29
C GLN A 665 -30.58 -30.08 -12.45
N ALA A 666 -30.67 -28.81 -12.06
CA ALA A 666 -31.81 -28.25 -11.34
C ALA A 666 -33.11 -28.35 -12.16
N ALA A 667 -33.05 -28.06 -13.47
CA ALA A 667 -34.19 -28.21 -14.37
C ALA A 667 -34.64 -29.68 -14.49
N ASN A 668 -33.69 -30.62 -14.57
CA ASN A 668 -33.99 -32.05 -14.61
C ASN A 668 -34.60 -32.55 -13.30
N ARG A 669 -34.08 -32.12 -12.13
CA ARG A 669 -34.67 -32.43 -10.82
C ARG A 669 -36.11 -31.93 -10.73
N LYS A 670 -36.35 -30.67 -11.11
CA LYS A 670 -37.69 -30.08 -11.14
C LYS A 670 -38.63 -30.81 -12.11
N ARG A 671 -38.13 -31.27 -13.26
CA ARG A 671 -38.90 -32.08 -14.21
C ARG A 671 -39.25 -33.46 -13.65
N GLN A 672 -38.34 -34.09 -12.89
CA GLN A 672 -38.60 -35.36 -12.21
C GLN A 672 -39.66 -35.20 -11.11
N GLU A 673 -39.55 -34.16 -10.28
CA GLU A 673 -40.55 -33.81 -9.26
C GLU A 673 -41.94 -33.59 -9.88
N LEU A 674 -42.03 -32.82 -10.98
CA LEU A 674 -43.27 -32.62 -11.72
C LEU A 674 -43.83 -33.94 -12.28
N HIS A 675 -42.97 -34.82 -12.79
CA HIS A 675 -43.39 -36.13 -13.27
C HIS A 675 -43.92 -37.03 -12.15
N GLU A 676 -43.29 -37.03 -10.97
CA GLU A 676 -43.77 -37.79 -9.80
C GLU A 676 -45.12 -37.27 -9.28
N ILE A 677 -45.33 -35.96 -9.25
CA ILE A 677 -46.61 -35.34 -8.88
C ILE A 677 -47.71 -35.70 -9.88
N SER A 678 -47.38 -35.79 -11.17
CA SER A 678 -48.33 -36.13 -12.24
C SER A 678 -48.65 -37.63 -12.38
N ARG A 679 -47.99 -38.51 -11.61
CA ARG A 679 -48.36 -39.95 -11.64
C ARG A 679 -49.74 -40.13 -11.01
N PRO A 680 -50.72 -40.73 -11.71
CA PRO A 680 -52.00 -41.04 -11.11
C PRO A 680 -51.76 -42.00 -9.93
N ARG A 681 -52.23 -41.63 -8.72
CA ARG A 681 -52.36 -42.57 -7.60
C ARG A 681 -53.29 -43.68 -8.05
N MET A 682 -52.74 -44.82 -8.48
CA MET A 682 -53.55 -46.04 -8.60
C MET A 682 -54.08 -46.36 -7.21
N SER A 683 -55.39 -46.16 -7.02
CA SER A 683 -56.05 -46.50 -5.77
C SER A 683 -55.97 -48.01 -5.59
N SER A 684 -55.23 -48.46 -4.59
CA SER A 684 -55.43 -49.75 -3.96
C SER A 684 -56.83 -49.74 -3.33
N ARG A 685 -57.85 -50.14 -4.10
CA ARG A 685 -59.21 -50.36 -3.61
C ARG A 685 -59.72 -51.67 -4.20
N SER A 686 -59.36 -52.79 -3.58
CA SER A 686 -60.13 -54.04 -3.59
C SER A 686 -59.46 -55.12 -2.73
N THR A 687 -59.64 -55.03 -1.41
CA THR A 687 -59.73 -56.20 -0.52
C THR A 687 -60.72 -55.87 0.57
N GLU A 688 -61.99 -56.20 0.31
CA GLU A 688 -63.01 -56.54 1.30
C GLU A 688 -64.09 -57.32 0.53
N ILE A 689 -63.98 -58.65 0.55
CA ILE A 689 -64.99 -59.66 0.95
C ILE A 689 -64.20 -60.93 1.28
#